data_AF-A0A8T3AKH2-F1
#
_entry.id   AF-A0A8T3AKH2-F1
#
_cell.length_a   1.000
_cell.length_b   1.000
_cell.length_c   1.000
_cell.angle_alpha   90.00
_cell.angle_beta   90.00
_cell.angle_gamma   90.00
#
_symmetry.space_group_name_H-M   'P 1'
#
loop_
_entity.id
_entity.type
_entity.pdbx_description
1 polymer ?
#
loop_
_entity_poly.entity_id
_entity_poly.type
_entity_poly.pdbx_seq_one_letter_code
_entity_poly.pdbx_strand_id
1 'polypeptide(L)'
;MRVSTCKTGKDIWDKLCITYEGTNEVKQSRLNILLHDYELFRMKPHESISDMHTRFTQIVTSLHALGKELSNYEKVNKILRCLPSSYDAKITAITESKDLNTYSIDNLLGSLIAYEQGVNQRNLDAGEKKKEKTIALKAHKSDSESSESESDEVVFITRQFKSFLKKKQKHHQSWRKGKDHKHVKGSSDVVCFECRKSGHVRADCPTLQDNTSKEKIEEKSKFKKEKKRIQKAFWAESGIDSSETEPEEETTNLCLIGEDHLEQSDEEETRPMKNQSQPPLFYRIAPVPAGAIIVTVLLLLFTINPRSTSTYHSLFLSLSSNETAARHLFALTRRPHVAGSDANAVAAAYVLNTLSSASIPSHITSYNVLLSYPIHRSLSLSTNSSAPAIPFDLIQEIYPDDPYADVVADILPTFHAYAHSGTAAGRVVYANYGRVEDFAALKAAAVDVSGNVVIARYGEIFRGDIVRNAQLAGAIAAIVYSDAKDYGGGIGGKWFPNDRWMPPSGVQVGSTYRGLGDPTTPGWASVGDCERIGIEEVVATGLMPGIPSLPLSSMDGEAILRTIRGKVAADDWQGGEGAPVYRLGPGPGFVHLTYLGNETLMMVQNVIGVIEGREEPDRYVLLGNHRDAWTFGAVDPNSGTSALLEVAERLNKLQKRGWKPRRSIILCNWDAEEYGLLGSTEWVEDNREVLASRAVAYLNIDSAVSGPGFHAMATPQLDELLKEAAKKVQDPDNPSQTLYESWVMSDYPLIGRLGGGGTDFAAFVQHVGVPSVEMSFGKDYPVYHSMYDDFIWMQKFGDPLFRRHVAAASIWGLIALKLADEEFLPFDYMSYASELQQSTELFEKEVLGRPVSFAPIYQSIEKLKRAAAIINSERKELEGKNWLLTWKKDPIKVRELNDRLMMTERAFTNREGLNERPWYKHLIYGPSQYDDYGSKSFPGIDDALETAKNLNTSKSWSLVQHEVWRVARAIKQASRVLIGELK
;
A
#
# COMPACT_ATOMS: atom_id res chain seq x y z
N MET A 1 -5.64 -5.01 30.39
CA MET A 1 -4.60 -5.87 31.00
C MET A 1 -5.08 -6.28 32.41
N ARG A 2 -5.42 -7.56 32.65
CA ARG A 2 -6.13 -8.08 33.86
C ARG A 2 -5.22 -8.57 35.01
N VAL A 3 -3.92 -8.30 34.94
CA VAL A 3 -2.90 -8.83 35.88
C VAL A 3 -2.58 -7.85 37.03
N SER A 4 -2.88 -6.56 36.85
CA SER A 4 -2.60 -5.49 37.82
C SER A 4 -3.32 -5.64 39.16
N THR A 5 -4.33 -6.50 39.25
CA THR A 5 -5.11 -6.77 40.48
C THR A 5 -4.64 -8.01 41.25
N CYS A 6 -3.65 -8.75 40.73
CA CYS A 6 -3.16 -9.99 41.36
C CYS A 6 -2.06 -9.66 42.37
N LYS A 7 -2.18 -10.17 43.61
CA LYS A 7 -1.29 -9.79 44.73
C LYS A 7 -0.10 -10.72 44.91
N THR A 8 -0.17 -11.93 44.37
CA THR A 8 0.89 -12.93 44.48
C THR A 8 1.29 -13.46 43.11
N GLY A 9 2.53 -13.94 42.98
CA GLY A 9 3.00 -14.58 41.74
C GLY A 9 2.16 -15.80 41.35
N LYS A 10 1.58 -16.49 42.33
CA LYS A 10 0.63 -17.57 42.10
C LYS A 10 -0.69 -17.06 41.51
N ASP A 11 -1.24 -15.96 42.02
CA ASP A 11 -2.47 -15.37 41.46
C ASP A 11 -2.26 -14.92 40.01
N ILE A 12 -1.08 -14.37 39.71
CA ILE A 12 -0.69 -13.99 38.34
C ILE A 12 -0.64 -15.23 37.45
N TRP A 13 0.05 -16.28 37.88
CA TRP A 13 0.14 -17.54 37.16
C TRP A 13 -1.23 -18.17 36.93
N ASP A 14 -2.06 -18.26 37.97
CA ASP A 14 -3.40 -18.84 37.89
C ASP A 14 -4.31 -18.01 36.97
N LYS A 15 -4.21 -16.66 36.99
CA LYS A 15 -4.95 -15.77 36.08
C LYS A 15 -4.48 -15.93 34.63
N LEU A 16 -3.17 -16.10 34.41
CA LEU A 16 -2.60 -16.34 33.09
C LEU A 16 -3.01 -17.72 32.57
N CYS A 17 -2.95 -18.77 33.39
CA CYS A 17 -3.47 -20.09 33.03
C CYS A 17 -4.95 -20.04 32.67
N ILE A 18 -5.79 -19.35 33.44
CA ILE A 18 -7.22 -19.20 33.10
C ILE A 18 -7.41 -18.39 31.80
N THR A 19 -6.61 -17.35 31.57
CA THR A 19 -6.78 -16.46 30.42
C THR A 19 -6.27 -17.09 29.12
N TYR A 20 -5.17 -17.84 29.17
CA TYR A 20 -4.53 -18.42 27.99
C TYR A 20 -4.88 -19.90 27.75
N GLU A 21 -5.07 -20.67 28.82
CA GLU A 21 -5.44 -22.10 28.72
C GLU A 21 -6.94 -22.35 28.91
N GLY A 22 -7.71 -21.35 29.38
CA GLY A 22 -9.13 -21.46 29.69
C GLY A 22 -9.41 -21.99 31.12
N THR A 23 -10.65 -21.84 31.59
CA THR A 23 -11.09 -22.52 32.83
C THR A 23 -11.10 -24.04 32.63
N ASN A 24 -11.17 -24.81 33.73
CA ASN A 24 -11.29 -26.26 33.64
C ASN A 24 -12.52 -26.70 32.81
N GLU A 25 -13.63 -25.95 32.83
CA GLU A 25 -14.79 -26.23 31.96
C GLU A 25 -14.46 -26.00 30.47
N VAL A 26 -13.70 -24.95 30.15
CA VAL A 26 -13.27 -24.67 28.76
C VAL A 26 -12.31 -25.73 28.26
N LYS A 27 -11.37 -26.19 29.10
CA LYS A 27 -10.47 -27.31 28.76
C LYS A 27 -11.25 -28.59 28.50
N GLN A 28 -12.23 -28.90 29.35
CA GLN A 28 -13.08 -30.09 29.18
C GLN A 28 -13.94 -29.99 27.90
N SER A 29 -14.49 -28.81 27.59
CA SER A 29 -15.25 -28.58 26.37
C SER A 29 -14.39 -28.74 25.11
N ARG A 30 -13.19 -28.13 25.09
CA ARG A 30 -12.22 -28.28 23.99
C ARG A 30 -11.78 -29.74 23.82
N LEU A 31 -11.57 -30.45 24.93
CA LEU A 31 -11.23 -31.87 24.91
C LEU A 31 -12.35 -32.70 24.27
N ASN A 32 -13.62 -32.43 24.61
CA ASN A 32 -14.77 -33.13 24.04
C ASN A 32 -14.91 -32.86 22.53
N ILE A 33 -14.69 -31.63 22.08
CA ILE A 33 -14.72 -31.27 20.64
C ILE A 33 -13.61 -32.00 19.89
N LEU A 34 -12.38 -31.96 20.40
CA LEU A 34 -11.24 -32.62 19.75
C LEU A 34 -11.36 -34.15 19.74
N LEU A 35 -11.97 -34.74 20.78
CA LEU A 35 -12.30 -36.16 20.79
C LEU A 35 -13.36 -36.49 19.73
N HIS A 36 -14.38 -35.64 19.58
CA HIS A 36 -15.39 -35.78 18.53
C HIS A 36 -14.78 -35.67 17.13
N ASP A 37 -13.93 -34.67 16.89
CA ASP A 37 -13.21 -34.48 15.62
C ASP A 37 -12.28 -35.65 15.33
N TYR A 38 -11.59 -36.17 16.35
CA TYR A 38 -10.79 -37.38 16.23
C TYR A 38 -11.67 -38.57 15.85
N GLU A 39 -12.80 -38.80 16.51
CA GLU A 39 -13.72 -39.91 16.22
C GLU A 39 -14.30 -39.83 14.79
N LEU A 40 -14.68 -38.64 14.32
CA LEU A 40 -15.23 -38.44 12.98
C LEU A 40 -14.18 -38.29 11.87
N PHE A 41 -12.91 -38.19 12.22
CA PHE A 41 -11.83 -38.01 11.25
C PHE A 41 -11.90 -39.04 10.12
N ARG A 42 -11.87 -38.57 8.87
CA ARG A 42 -11.80 -39.36 7.63
C ARG A 42 -11.02 -38.57 6.58
N MET A 43 -10.40 -39.30 5.64
CA MET A 43 -9.76 -38.71 4.47
C MET A 43 -10.82 -38.08 3.54
N LYS A 44 -10.58 -36.86 3.09
CA LYS A 44 -11.47 -36.12 2.17
C LYS A 44 -11.27 -36.58 0.72
N PRO A 45 -12.27 -36.39 -0.18
CA PRO A 45 -12.07 -36.62 -1.61
C PRO A 45 -10.94 -35.74 -2.15
N HIS A 46 -10.00 -36.31 -2.91
CA HIS A 46 -8.83 -35.64 -3.51
C HIS A 46 -7.77 -35.11 -2.53
N GLU A 47 -7.83 -35.48 -1.24
CA GLU A 47 -6.76 -35.20 -0.28
C GLU A 47 -5.59 -36.18 -0.48
N SER A 48 -4.33 -35.74 -0.32
CA SER A 48 -3.17 -36.66 -0.33
C SER A 48 -2.97 -37.31 1.05
N ILE A 49 -2.26 -38.46 1.11
CA ILE A 49 -1.91 -39.08 2.39
C ILE A 49 -1.11 -38.13 3.30
N SER A 50 -0.28 -37.26 2.73
CA SER A 50 0.51 -36.27 3.48
C SER A 50 -0.36 -35.17 4.11
N ASP A 51 -1.35 -34.68 3.37
CA ASP A 51 -2.27 -33.64 3.86
C ASP A 51 -3.18 -34.19 4.97
N MET A 52 -3.69 -35.41 4.77
CA MET A 52 -4.47 -36.13 5.77
C MET A 52 -3.66 -36.35 7.06
N HIS A 53 -2.41 -36.78 6.95
CA HIS A 53 -1.55 -36.98 8.12
C HIS A 53 -1.27 -35.68 8.88
N THR A 54 -1.11 -34.56 8.18
CA THR A 54 -0.90 -33.24 8.80
C THR A 54 -2.12 -32.83 9.63
N ARG A 55 -3.33 -32.96 9.08
CA ARG A 55 -4.59 -32.72 9.80
C ARG A 55 -4.76 -33.65 11.00
N PHE A 56 -4.42 -34.93 10.84
CA PHE A 56 -4.49 -35.91 11.93
C PHE A 56 -3.52 -35.57 13.07
N THR A 57 -2.29 -35.18 12.72
CA THR A 57 -1.25 -34.81 13.70
C THR A 57 -1.64 -33.57 14.50
N GLN A 58 -2.29 -32.59 13.87
CA GLN A 58 -2.80 -31.40 14.56
C GLN A 58 -3.80 -31.79 15.66
N ILE A 59 -4.79 -32.63 15.34
CA ILE A 59 -5.80 -33.10 16.31
C ILE A 59 -5.13 -33.87 17.46
N VAL A 60 -4.22 -34.80 17.15
CA VAL A 60 -3.51 -35.61 18.16
C VAL A 60 -2.62 -34.75 19.06
N THR A 61 -1.94 -33.75 18.49
CA THR A 61 -1.08 -32.82 19.26
C THR A 61 -1.92 -31.95 20.18
N SER A 62 -3.08 -31.47 19.72
CA SER A 62 -4.02 -30.71 20.54
C SER A 62 -4.64 -31.55 21.66
N LEU A 63 -4.97 -32.83 21.41
CA LEU A 63 -5.43 -33.75 22.45
C LEU A 63 -4.35 -34.02 23.51
N HIS A 64 -3.09 -34.21 23.08
CA HIS A 64 -1.97 -34.40 23.98
C HIS A 64 -1.72 -33.15 24.85
N ALA A 65 -1.82 -31.96 24.28
CA ALA A 65 -1.69 -30.69 25.02
C ALA A 65 -2.76 -30.50 26.11
N LEU A 66 -3.93 -31.15 25.96
CA LEU A 66 -5.02 -31.14 26.96
C LEU A 66 -4.96 -32.34 27.92
N GLY A 67 -3.88 -33.11 27.92
CA GLY A 67 -3.65 -34.23 28.85
C GLY A 67 -4.28 -35.55 28.42
N LYS A 68 -4.74 -35.68 27.16
CA LYS A 68 -5.22 -36.96 26.61
C LYS A 68 -4.13 -37.62 25.77
N GLU A 69 -3.49 -38.63 26.34
CA GLU A 69 -2.53 -39.47 25.61
C GLU A 69 -3.25 -40.55 24.82
N LEU A 70 -2.94 -40.64 23.52
CA LEU A 70 -3.35 -41.72 22.63
C LEU A 70 -2.16 -42.66 22.43
N SER A 71 -2.40 -43.96 22.56
CA SER A 71 -1.41 -45.00 22.28
C SER A 71 -1.02 -45.03 20.81
N ASN A 72 0.16 -45.58 20.50
CA ASN A 72 0.61 -45.76 19.13
C ASN A 72 -0.37 -46.63 18.31
N TYR A 73 -0.89 -47.70 18.94
CA TYR A 73 -1.92 -48.55 18.35
C TYR A 73 -3.17 -47.77 17.94
N GLU A 74 -3.70 -46.91 18.82
CA GLU A 74 -4.89 -46.09 18.52
C GLU A 74 -4.64 -45.16 17.34
N LYS A 75 -3.46 -44.53 17.27
CA LYS A 75 -3.10 -43.63 16.17
C LYS A 75 -3.00 -44.39 14.83
N VAL A 76 -2.27 -45.50 14.81
CA VAL A 76 -2.05 -46.34 13.62
C VAL A 76 -3.38 -46.94 13.13
N ASN A 77 -4.17 -47.54 14.02
CA ASN A 77 -5.46 -48.13 13.70
C ASN A 77 -6.46 -47.07 13.23
N LYS A 78 -6.41 -45.86 13.80
CA LYS A 78 -7.27 -44.76 13.37
C LYS A 78 -6.94 -44.34 11.94
N ILE A 79 -5.67 -44.09 11.61
CA ILE A 79 -5.24 -43.74 10.24
C ILE A 79 -5.72 -44.79 9.24
N LEU A 80 -5.54 -46.09 9.54
CA LEU A 80 -5.97 -47.18 8.65
C LEU A 80 -7.49 -47.20 8.41
N ARG A 81 -8.32 -46.91 9.41
CA ARG A 81 -9.80 -46.89 9.30
C ARG A 81 -10.33 -45.64 8.59
N CYS A 82 -9.53 -44.59 8.48
CA CYS A 82 -9.92 -43.31 7.90
C CYS A 82 -9.69 -43.23 6.38
N LEU A 83 -8.99 -44.21 5.81
CA LEU A 83 -8.69 -44.29 4.38
C LEU A 83 -9.93 -44.75 3.56
N PRO A 84 -10.04 -44.33 2.29
CA PRO A 84 -11.11 -44.77 1.41
C PRO A 84 -10.92 -46.22 0.93
N SER A 85 -11.98 -46.83 0.39
CA SER A 85 -12.01 -48.25 -0.03
C SER A 85 -10.97 -48.62 -1.09
N SER A 86 -10.41 -47.64 -1.81
CA SER A 86 -9.29 -47.84 -2.74
C SER A 86 -8.00 -48.34 -2.06
N TYR A 87 -7.91 -48.24 -0.73
CA TYR A 87 -6.77 -48.70 0.07
C TYR A 87 -7.03 -50.06 0.76
N ASP A 88 -8.21 -50.67 0.60
CA ASP A 88 -8.61 -51.90 1.34
C ASP A 88 -7.59 -53.05 1.19
N ALA A 89 -7.06 -53.25 -0.01
CA ALA A 89 -6.04 -54.27 -0.27
C ALA A 89 -4.73 -53.99 0.51
N LYS A 90 -4.34 -52.71 0.61
CA LYS A 90 -3.13 -52.29 1.35
C LYS A 90 -3.37 -52.34 2.86
N ILE A 91 -4.55 -51.94 3.32
CA ILE A 91 -4.95 -52.01 4.74
C ILE A 91 -4.94 -53.46 5.23
N THR A 92 -5.50 -54.39 4.45
CA THR A 92 -5.51 -55.83 4.78
C THR A 92 -4.08 -56.36 4.90
N ALA A 93 -3.24 -56.08 3.91
CA ALA A 93 -1.83 -56.52 3.93
C ALA A 93 -1.04 -55.96 5.13
N ILE A 94 -1.25 -54.70 5.52
CA ILE A 94 -0.59 -54.10 6.68
C ILE A 94 -1.11 -54.73 7.98
N THR A 95 -2.42 -54.93 8.10
CA THR A 95 -3.05 -55.48 9.31
C THR A 95 -2.66 -56.94 9.55
N GLU A 96 -2.47 -57.74 8.49
CA GLU A 96 -2.06 -59.14 8.60
C GLU A 96 -0.55 -59.33 8.80
N SER A 97 0.28 -58.41 8.27
CA SER A 97 1.74 -58.59 8.25
C SER A 97 2.51 -57.82 9.32
N LYS A 98 1.87 -56.87 10.02
CA LYS A 98 2.53 -55.99 11.01
C LYS A 98 1.77 -55.98 12.34
N ASP A 99 2.52 -55.94 13.44
CA ASP A 99 1.97 -55.66 14.76
C ASP A 99 1.76 -54.15 14.91
N LEU A 100 0.49 -53.73 14.96
CA LEU A 100 0.09 -52.33 15.03
C LEU A 100 0.54 -51.63 16.32
N ASN A 101 0.91 -52.37 17.37
CA ASN A 101 1.44 -51.77 18.60
C ASN A 101 2.88 -51.25 18.42
N THR A 102 3.70 -51.95 17.63
CA THR A 102 5.12 -51.67 17.42
C THR A 102 5.41 -50.97 16.08
N TYR A 103 4.42 -50.91 15.18
CA TYR A 103 4.56 -50.26 13.89
C TYR A 103 4.57 -48.73 14.04
N SER A 104 5.66 -48.07 13.65
CA SER A 104 5.77 -46.61 13.74
C SER A 104 4.89 -45.91 12.70
N ILE A 105 4.35 -44.76 13.06
CA ILE A 105 3.53 -43.92 12.18
C ILE A 105 4.31 -43.53 10.92
N ASP A 106 5.60 -43.21 11.03
CA ASP A 106 6.44 -42.84 9.88
C ASP A 106 6.57 -43.99 8.86
N ASN A 107 6.71 -45.24 9.35
CA ASN A 107 6.76 -46.41 8.48
C ASN A 107 5.40 -46.70 7.82
N LEU A 108 4.30 -46.47 8.54
CA LEU A 108 2.95 -46.57 7.99
C LEU A 108 2.76 -45.56 6.85
N LEU A 109 3.11 -44.29 7.07
CA LEU A 109 3.00 -43.24 6.08
C LEU A 109 3.86 -43.50 4.86
N GLY A 110 5.12 -43.91 5.04
CA GLY A 110 5.99 -44.28 3.93
C GLY A 110 5.39 -45.40 3.06
N SER A 111 4.75 -46.39 3.69
CA SER A 111 4.08 -47.50 2.99
C SER A 111 2.81 -47.06 2.24
N LEU A 112 2.06 -46.11 2.79
CA LEU A 112 0.84 -45.56 2.19
C LEU A 112 1.15 -44.59 1.05
N ILE A 113 2.14 -43.71 1.20
CA ILE A 113 2.60 -42.78 0.17
C ILE A 113 3.17 -43.55 -1.03
N ALA A 114 3.98 -44.58 -0.78
CA ALA A 114 4.49 -45.45 -1.86
C ALA A 114 3.35 -46.16 -2.62
N TYR A 115 2.28 -46.55 -1.92
CA TYR A 115 1.10 -47.15 -2.56
C TYR A 115 0.31 -46.11 -3.38
N GLU A 116 0.13 -44.89 -2.85
CA GLU A 116 -0.53 -43.77 -3.55
C GLU A 116 0.19 -43.41 -4.85
N GLN A 117 1.52 -43.27 -4.81
CA GLN A 117 2.36 -43.03 -5.99
C GLN A 117 2.22 -44.15 -7.02
N GLY A 118 2.24 -45.42 -6.58
CA GLY A 118 2.08 -46.57 -7.46
C GLY A 118 0.68 -46.74 -8.05
N VAL A 119 -0.37 -46.22 -7.40
CA VAL A 119 -1.73 -46.16 -7.96
C VAL A 119 -1.85 -45.02 -8.97
N ASN A 120 -1.29 -43.85 -8.68
CA ASN A 120 -1.30 -42.69 -9.57
C ASN A 120 -0.54 -42.98 -10.87
N GLN A 121 0.63 -43.64 -10.81
CA GLN A 121 1.37 -44.06 -12.00
C GLN A 121 0.55 -45.01 -12.89
N ARG A 122 -0.15 -45.98 -12.29
CA ARG A 122 -0.99 -46.92 -13.05
C ARG A 122 -2.22 -46.26 -13.68
N ASN A 123 -2.78 -45.23 -13.03
CA ASN A 123 -3.87 -44.44 -13.58
C ASN A 123 -3.41 -43.54 -14.75
N LEU A 124 -2.19 -42.99 -14.67
CA LEU A 124 -1.54 -42.27 -15.78
C LEU A 124 -1.27 -43.20 -16.97
N ASP A 125 -0.68 -44.38 -16.72
CA ASP A 125 -0.42 -45.39 -17.76
C ASP A 125 -1.70 -45.92 -18.43
N ALA A 126 -2.81 -45.98 -17.69
CA ALA A 126 -4.13 -46.37 -18.23
C ALA A 126 -4.80 -45.24 -19.04
N GLY A 127 -4.49 -43.98 -18.73
CA GLY A 127 -4.92 -42.79 -19.47
C GLY A 127 -4.22 -42.67 -20.84
N GLU A 128 -2.94 -43.02 -20.92
CA GLU A 128 -2.19 -43.05 -22.19
C GLU A 128 -2.60 -44.22 -23.11
N LYS A 129 -2.90 -45.40 -22.54
CA LYS A 129 -3.30 -46.59 -23.32
C LYS A 129 -4.67 -46.51 -24.01
N LYS A 130 -5.47 -45.46 -23.76
CA LYS A 130 -6.74 -45.22 -24.49
C LYS A 130 -6.56 -44.43 -25.80
N LYS A 131 -5.37 -43.89 -26.10
CA LYS A 131 -5.13 -43.10 -27.33
C LYS A 131 -4.44 -43.81 -28.47
N GLU A 132 -3.97 -45.06 -28.32
CA GLU A 132 -3.36 -45.81 -29.42
C GLU A 132 -3.87 -47.25 -29.55
N LYS A 133 -4.83 -47.44 -30.46
CA LYS A 133 -5.03 -48.70 -31.17
C LYS A 133 -4.97 -48.45 -32.68
N THR A 134 -3.75 -48.43 -33.22
CA THR A 134 -3.50 -48.80 -34.61
C THR A 134 -2.23 -49.66 -34.65
N ILE A 135 -2.34 -50.80 -35.33
CA ILE A 135 -1.45 -51.97 -35.30
C ILE A 135 -0.21 -51.75 -36.18
N ALA A 136 1.01 -52.08 -35.69
CA ALA A 136 2.07 -52.83 -36.41
C ALA A 136 3.36 -52.99 -35.55
N LEU A 137 4.15 -54.03 -35.84
CA LEU A 137 5.08 -54.78 -34.98
C LEU A 137 6.60 -54.58 -35.30
N LYS A 138 7.45 -54.79 -34.25
CA LYS A 138 8.91 -55.17 -34.20
C LYS A 138 9.98 -54.06 -34.42
N ALA A 139 11.16 -54.01 -33.77
CA ALA A 139 11.82 -54.74 -32.66
C ALA A 139 13.12 -54.01 -32.15
N HIS A 140 13.41 -54.13 -30.84
CA HIS A 140 14.66 -54.10 -30.01
C HIS A 140 15.99 -53.39 -30.39
N LYS A 141 16.52 -52.51 -29.48
CA LYS A 141 17.68 -52.68 -28.52
C LYS A 141 18.06 -51.34 -27.83
N SER A 142 18.04 -51.25 -26.48
CA SER A 142 19.16 -51.05 -25.50
C SER A 142 20.04 -49.78 -25.74
N ASP A 143 20.34 -48.86 -24.82
CA ASP A 143 20.69 -48.93 -23.38
C ASP A 143 20.42 -47.60 -22.61
N SER A 144 20.55 -47.70 -21.29
CA SER A 144 20.38 -46.78 -20.15
C SER A 144 20.95 -45.35 -20.20
N GLU A 145 20.25 -44.38 -19.61
CA GLU A 145 20.61 -43.76 -18.30
C GLU A 145 19.60 -42.66 -17.86
N SER A 146 19.55 -42.45 -16.55
CA SER A 146 18.57 -41.78 -15.69
C SER A 146 18.51 -40.24 -15.74
N SER A 147 17.33 -39.65 -15.49
CA SER A 147 17.10 -38.66 -14.41
C SER A 147 15.64 -38.21 -14.32
N GLU A 148 15.14 -38.10 -13.09
CA GLU A 148 13.80 -37.62 -12.70
C GLU A 148 13.62 -36.12 -12.91
N SER A 149 12.40 -35.67 -13.21
CA SER A 149 11.71 -34.55 -12.54
C SER A 149 10.38 -34.25 -13.25
N GLU A 150 9.24 -34.50 -12.58
CA GLU A 150 7.99 -33.87 -13.00
C GLU A 150 7.91 -32.48 -12.38
N SER A 151 8.04 -31.52 -13.29
CA SER A 151 7.89 -30.09 -13.11
C SER A 151 6.77 -29.61 -14.03
N ASP A 152 5.81 -30.50 -14.31
CA ASP A 152 5.20 -30.53 -15.64
C ASP A 152 4.04 -29.55 -15.85
N GLU A 153 3.42 -29.01 -14.79
CA GLU A 153 2.51 -27.86 -14.94
C GLU A 153 3.26 -26.53 -15.03
N VAL A 154 4.32 -26.35 -14.23
CA VAL A 154 5.12 -25.10 -14.21
C VAL A 154 6.02 -25.01 -15.46
N VAL A 155 6.51 -26.14 -15.96
CA VAL A 155 7.31 -26.21 -17.19
C VAL A 155 6.44 -26.04 -18.43
N PHE A 156 5.15 -26.41 -18.42
CA PHE A 156 4.27 -26.15 -19.57
C PHE A 156 4.01 -24.66 -19.76
N ILE A 157 3.79 -23.92 -18.67
CA ILE A 157 3.63 -22.45 -18.65
C ILE A 157 4.95 -21.78 -19.07
N THR A 158 6.07 -22.22 -18.51
CA THR A 158 7.41 -21.70 -18.85
C THR A 158 7.78 -22.01 -20.31
N ARG A 159 7.35 -23.16 -20.87
CA ARG A 159 7.57 -23.53 -22.28
C ARG A 159 6.71 -22.72 -23.24
N GLN A 160 5.44 -22.47 -22.93
CA GLN A 160 4.60 -21.59 -23.78
C GLN A 160 5.16 -20.17 -23.79
N PHE A 161 5.55 -19.63 -22.63
CA PHE A 161 6.12 -18.28 -22.52
C PHE A 161 7.48 -18.14 -23.22
N LYS A 162 8.39 -19.13 -23.08
CA LYS A 162 9.68 -19.16 -23.81
C LYS A 162 9.52 -19.40 -25.31
N SER A 163 8.54 -20.20 -25.73
CA SER A 163 8.20 -20.44 -27.14
C SER A 163 7.67 -19.18 -27.83
N PHE A 164 6.84 -18.40 -27.10
CA PHE A 164 6.29 -17.15 -27.57
C PHE A 164 7.35 -16.04 -27.73
N LEU A 165 8.28 -15.91 -26.76
CA LEU A 165 9.41 -14.97 -26.83
C LEU A 165 10.38 -15.29 -27.98
N LYS A 166 10.61 -16.58 -28.28
CA LYS A 166 11.44 -17.00 -29.42
C LYS A 166 10.80 -16.70 -30.78
N LYS A 167 9.46 -16.57 -30.88
CA LYS A 167 8.78 -16.21 -32.13
C LYS A 167 8.93 -14.72 -32.49
N LYS A 168 9.05 -13.81 -31.52
CA LYS A 168 9.27 -12.37 -31.79
C LYS A 168 10.72 -12.01 -32.15
N GLN A 169 11.72 -12.78 -31.70
CA GLN A 169 13.13 -12.51 -32.04
C GLN A 169 13.52 -12.90 -33.49
N LYS A 170 12.76 -13.76 -34.16
CA LYS A 170 13.07 -14.22 -35.52
C LYS A 170 12.64 -13.25 -36.63
N HIS A 171 11.88 -12.19 -36.33
CA HIS A 171 11.48 -11.19 -37.32
C HIS A 171 12.45 -10.00 -37.49
N HIS A 172 13.56 -9.96 -36.75
CA HIS A 172 14.56 -8.89 -36.82
C HIS A 172 15.96 -9.31 -37.32
N GLN A 173 16.10 -10.50 -37.94
CA GLN A 173 17.35 -10.94 -38.55
C GLN A 173 17.16 -11.47 -39.97
N SER A 174 16.63 -10.61 -40.84
CA SER A 174 16.99 -10.67 -42.26
C SER A 174 16.86 -9.26 -42.82
N TRP A 175 17.98 -8.56 -42.95
CA TRP A 175 18.30 -7.58 -43.99
C TRP A 175 19.51 -6.77 -43.54
N ARG A 176 20.71 -7.20 -43.94
CA ARG A 176 21.89 -6.34 -44.15
C ARG A 176 22.98 -7.14 -44.88
N LYS A 177 23.07 -6.96 -46.20
CA LYS A 177 24.34 -7.00 -46.96
C LYS A 177 24.15 -6.41 -48.37
N GLY A 178 25.04 -5.48 -48.73
CA GLY A 178 25.47 -5.21 -50.10
C GLY A 178 24.73 -4.09 -50.86
N LYS A 179 25.48 -3.08 -51.30
CA LYS A 179 25.08 -1.88 -52.06
C LYS A 179 24.83 -2.18 -53.55
N ASP A 180 23.95 -1.39 -54.19
CA ASP A 180 24.28 -0.69 -55.43
C ASP A 180 23.30 0.45 -55.75
N HIS A 181 23.84 1.54 -56.32
CA HIS A 181 23.16 2.79 -56.64
C HIS A 181 22.18 2.66 -57.82
N LYS A 182 20.97 3.25 -57.68
CA LYS A 182 20.33 4.04 -58.76
C LYS A 182 19.25 4.97 -58.21
N HIS A 183 19.37 6.25 -58.56
CA HIS A 183 18.45 7.34 -58.27
C HIS A 183 17.06 7.12 -58.87
N VAL A 184 16.00 7.38 -58.09
CA VAL A 184 14.80 8.08 -58.57
C VAL A 184 14.39 9.09 -57.48
N LYS A 185 14.11 10.31 -57.93
CA LYS A 185 13.92 11.54 -57.15
C LYS A 185 12.42 11.82 -57.01
N GLY A 186 11.96 12.23 -55.83
CA GLY A 186 10.61 12.76 -55.59
C GLY A 186 10.50 13.32 -54.17
N SER A 187 10.62 14.64 -54.05
CA SER A 187 10.58 15.44 -52.82
C SER A 187 9.33 16.32 -52.84
N SER A 188 8.66 16.45 -51.69
CA SER A 188 7.95 17.66 -51.21
C SER A 188 7.48 17.41 -49.78
N ASP A 189 7.43 18.32 -48.82
CA ASP A 189 8.01 19.66 -48.62
C ASP A 189 7.89 19.92 -47.10
N VAL A 190 8.99 19.83 -46.35
CA VAL A 190 9.01 20.26 -44.94
C VAL A 190 9.91 21.48 -44.84
N VAL A 191 9.30 22.61 -44.50
CA VAL A 191 9.98 23.90 -44.31
C VAL A 191 10.20 24.12 -42.81
N CYS A 192 11.45 24.34 -42.43
CA CYS A 192 11.80 24.63 -41.05
C CYS A 192 11.18 25.95 -40.61
N PHE A 193 10.36 25.94 -39.57
CA PHE A 193 9.67 27.14 -39.06
C PHE A 193 10.62 28.21 -38.52
N GLU A 194 11.86 27.86 -38.18
CA GLU A 194 12.84 28.79 -37.62
C GLU A 194 13.66 29.48 -38.71
N CYS A 195 14.28 28.73 -39.63
CA CYS A 195 15.14 29.32 -40.66
C CYS A 195 14.48 29.46 -42.04
N ARG A 196 13.23 28.99 -42.19
CA ARG A 196 12.45 28.97 -43.44
C ARG A 196 13.11 28.26 -44.63
N LYS A 197 14.10 27.39 -44.37
CA LYS A 197 14.73 26.53 -45.39
C LYS A 197 14.06 25.15 -45.40
N SER A 198 13.94 24.55 -46.58
CA SER A 198 13.37 23.22 -46.75
C SER A 198 14.35 22.10 -46.40
N GLY A 199 13.82 20.93 -46.02
CA GLY A 199 14.59 19.69 -45.83
C GLY A 199 14.88 19.31 -44.37
N HIS A 200 14.38 20.06 -43.38
CA HIS A 200 14.48 19.71 -41.96
C HIS A 200 13.37 20.40 -41.14
N VAL A 201 13.06 19.86 -39.96
CA VAL A 201 12.14 20.49 -38.99
C VAL A 201 12.89 21.36 -37.99
N ARG A 202 12.18 22.18 -37.22
CA ARG A 202 12.76 23.11 -36.24
C ARG A 202 13.75 22.45 -35.27
N ALA A 203 13.50 21.22 -34.86
CA ALA A 203 14.36 20.46 -33.94
C ALA A 203 15.78 20.24 -34.48
N ASP A 204 15.93 20.16 -35.81
CA ASP A 204 17.18 19.88 -36.50
C ASP A 204 17.76 21.13 -37.18
N CYS A 205 17.31 22.33 -36.78
CA CYS A 205 17.68 23.58 -37.42
C CYS A 205 19.14 23.98 -37.10
N PRO A 206 20.04 24.09 -38.10
CA PRO A 206 21.45 24.40 -37.87
C PRO A 206 21.66 25.76 -37.20
N THR A 207 20.77 26.74 -37.46
CA THR A 207 20.86 28.08 -36.87
C THR A 207 20.47 28.12 -35.39
N LEU A 208 19.72 27.14 -34.88
CA LEU A 208 19.43 27.01 -33.44
C LEU A 208 20.60 26.43 -32.65
N GLN A 209 21.43 25.60 -33.29
CA GLN A 209 22.60 24.99 -32.65
C GLN A 209 23.76 25.99 -32.46
N ASP A 210 23.90 26.98 -33.36
CA ASP A 210 24.92 28.02 -33.21
C ASP A 210 24.54 29.14 -32.22
N ASN A 211 23.27 29.55 -32.14
CA ASN A 211 22.84 30.65 -31.25
C ASN A 211 22.68 30.23 -29.78
N THR A 212 22.33 28.96 -29.51
CA THR A 212 22.20 28.44 -28.14
C THR A 212 23.53 28.37 -27.37
N SER A 213 24.67 28.47 -28.06
CA SER A 213 26.00 28.45 -27.44
C SER A 213 26.43 29.82 -26.90
N LYS A 214 25.96 30.94 -27.48
CA LYS A 214 26.36 32.30 -27.05
C LYS A 214 25.43 32.89 -25.99
N GLU A 215 24.11 32.68 -26.07
CA GLU A 215 23.16 33.16 -25.05
C GLU A 215 23.28 32.40 -23.72
N LYS A 216 23.60 31.09 -23.75
CA LYS A 216 23.85 30.30 -22.53
C LYS A 216 25.14 30.70 -21.78
N ILE A 217 26.08 31.40 -22.42
CA ILE A 217 27.33 31.84 -21.77
C ILE A 217 27.13 33.18 -21.06
N GLU A 218 26.35 34.11 -21.62
CA GLU A 218 26.06 35.39 -20.96
C GLU A 218 25.12 35.23 -19.76
N GLU A 219 24.07 34.41 -19.85
CA GLU A 219 23.18 34.12 -18.71
C GLU A 219 23.88 33.36 -17.58
N LYS A 220 24.71 32.36 -17.90
CA LYS A 220 25.51 31.65 -16.88
C LYS A 220 26.52 32.58 -16.21
N SER A 221 27.05 33.60 -16.91
CA SER A 221 27.97 34.57 -16.32
C SER A 221 27.28 35.54 -15.35
N LYS A 222 26.06 36.00 -15.68
CA LYS A 222 25.21 36.82 -14.79
C LYS A 222 24.78 36.03 -13.55
N PHE A 223 24.35 34.78 -13.73
CA PHE A 223 23.93 33.91 -12.62
C PHE A 223 25.10 33.54 -11.69
N LYS A 224 26.32 33.38 -12.22
CA LYS A 224 27.53 33.09 -11.43
C LYS A 224 28.05 34.33 -10.69
N LYS A 225 27.83 35.54 -11.22
CA LYS A 225 28.11 36.82 -10.53
C LYS A 225 27.13 37.07 -9.39
N GLU A 226 25.83 36.80 -9.60
CA GLU A 226 24.79 36.94 -8.58
C GLU A 226 24.97 35.89 -7.47
N LYS A 227 25.29 34.64 -7.82
CA LYS A 227 25.62 33.59 -6.84
C LYS A 227 26.89 33.91 -6.03
N LYS A 228 27.92 34.50 -6.63
CA LYS A 228 29.11 34.99 -5.88
C LYS A 228 28.81 36.20 -4.99
N ARG A 229 27.78 36.99 -5.31
CA ARG A 229 27.34 38.17 -4.55
C ARG A 229 26.50 37.74 -3.34
N ILE A 230 25.57 36.81 -3.54
CA ILE A 230 24.78 36.16 -2.48
C ILE A 230 25.67 35.31 -1.56
N GLN A 231 26.66 34.61 -2.12
CA GLN A 231 27.64 33.83 -1.36
C GLN A 231 28.74 34.69 -0.71
N LYS A 232 28.88 35.98 -1.05
CA LYS A 232 29.67 36.95 -0.26
C LYS A 232 28.84 37.64 0.82
N ALA A 233 27.53 37.80 0.63
CA ALA A 233 26.63 38.34 1.65
C ALA A 233 26.38 37.33 2.79
N PHE A 234 26.35 36.02 2.47
CA PHE A 234 26.16 34.95 3.46
C PHE A 234 27.40 34.68 4.34
N TRP A 235 28.58 35.18 3.97
CA TRP A 235 29.83 35.04 4.73
C TRP A 235 30.31 36.37 5.35
N ALA A 236 29.46 37.40 5.36
CA ALA A 236 29.77 38.72 5.93
C ALA A 236 28.92 39.09 7.17
N GLU A 237 27.97 38.26 7.59
CA GLU A 237 27.25 38.40 8.88
C GLU A 237 27.66 37.28 9.85
N SER A 238 28.96 37.23 10.12
CA SER A 238 29.56 36.56 11.28
C SER A 238 30.82 37.34 11.62
N GLY A 239 30.62 38.46 12.32
CA GLY A 239 31.66 39.41 12.67
C GLY A 239 31.05 40.66 13.31
N ILE A 240 30.48 40.50 14.50
CA ILE A 240 30.30 41.61 15.44
C ILE A 240 31.37 41.40 16.52
N ASP A 241 32.30 42.34 16.60
CA ASP A 241 33.13 42.57 17.78
C ASP A 241 33.08 44.06 18.14
N SER A 242 33.46 44.33 19.38
CA SER A 242 33.50 45.58 20.17
C SER A 242 32.19 45.92 20.89
N SER A 243 32.17 46.29 22.17
CA SER A 243 33.21 46.44 23.19
C SER A 243 32.49 46.82 24.48
N GLU A 244 32.80 46.19 25.60
CA GLU A 244 32.59 46.81 26.92
C GLU A 244 33.90 46.75 27.71
N THR A 245 34.23 47.92 28.24
CA THR A 245 35.46 48.36 28.88
C THR A 245 35.65 47.77 30.28
N GLU A 246 36.85 47.27 30.56
CA GLU A 246 37.39 47.17 31.93
C GLU A 246 37.74 48.56 32.49
N PRO A 247 37.91 48.69 33.81
CA PRO A 247 38.91 49.57 34.38
C PRO A 247 40.08 48.81 35.02
N GLU A 248 41.24 49.42 34.86
CA GLU A 248 42.61 49.03 35.23
C GLU A 248 42.84 48.94 36.76
N GLU A 249 43.75 48.05 37.17
CA GLU A 249 44.78 48.25 38.21
C GLU A 249 45.77 47.05 38.11
N GLU A 250 46.98 47.20 37.54
CA GLU A 250 48.25 47.66 38.12
C GLU A 250 49.08 46.60 38.90
N THR A 251 50.37 46.51 38.51
CA THR A 251 51.56 46.09 39.29
C THR A 251 52.03 44.60 39.40
N THR A 252 53.05 44.30 38.59
CA THR A 252 54.41 43.82 38.94
C THR A 252 54.72 42.80 40.07
N ASN A 253 55.54 41.83 39.65
CA ASN A 253 56.75 41.26 40.31
C ASN A 253 56.64 40.14 41.37
N LEU A 254 57.64 39.25 41.22
CA LEU A 254 58.41 38.54 42.24
C LEU A 254 58.09 37.07 42.56
N CYS A 255 59.16 36.44 43.04
CA CYS A 255 59.50 35.03 43.08
C CYS A 255 59.50 34.51 44.53
N LEU A 256 59.56 33.17 44.66
CA LEU A 256 60.07 32.34 45.78
C LEU A 256 59.13 31.88 46.92
N ILE A 257 59.14 30.54 47.03
CA ILE A 257 59.37 29.67 48.22
C ILE A 257 58.32 29.63 49.35
N GLY A 258 57.99 28.39 49.73
CA GLY A 258 57.42 28.02 51.02
C GLY A 258 57.06 26.53 51.06
N GLU A 259 58.02 25.70 51.46
CA GLU A 259 57.83 24.31 51.91
C GLU A 259 57.09 24.24 53.26
N ASP A 260 56.51 23.08 53.57
CA ASP A 260 56.68 22.34 54.85
C ASP A 260 55.64 21.18 54.86
N HIS A 261 56.07 19.92 54.74
CA HIS A 261 56.47 18.98 55.82
C HIS A 261 55.25 18.38 56.55
N LEU A 262 55.20 17.13 57.02
CA LEU A 262 55.92 15.86 56.93
C LEU A 262 55.07 14.90 57.81
N GLU A 263 55.03 13.60 57.53
CA GLU A 263 55.34 12.59 58.56
C GLU A 263 55.57 11.21 57.92
N GLN A 264 56.70 10.62 58.33
CA GLN A 264 57.33 9.36 57.94
C GLN A 264 56.98 8.22 58.91
N SER A 265 57.19 6.99 58.45
CA SER A 265 58.06 5.97 59.09
C SER A 265 58.18 4.78 58.11
N ASP A 266 59.33 4.49 57.47
CA ASP A 266 60.55 3.80 57.96
C ASP A 266 60.28 2.29 58.21
N GLU A 267 61.02 1.25 57.77
CA GLU A 267 62.40 0.92 57.37
C GLU A 267 62.35 -0.39 56.50
N GLU A 268 63.17 -0.64 55.45
CA GLU A 268 64.54 -1.24 55.42
C GLU A 268 64.65 -2.66 56.06
N GLU A 269 65.39 -3.70 55.61
CA GLU A 269 66.42 -3.94 54.57
C GLU A 269 66.77 -5.47 54.52
N THR A 270 67.57 -5.89 53.52
CA THR A 270 68.53 -7.05 53.47
C THR A 270 68.24 -8.36 52.68
N ARG A 271 69.16 -8.65 51.73
CA ARG A 271 69.54 -9.95 51.08
C ARG A 271 70.56 -10.72 51.98
N PRO A 272 71.16 -11.92 51.69
CA PRO A 272 71.23 -12.73 50.43
C PRO A 272 71.29 -14.30 50.54
N MET A 273 71.27 -14.94 49.36
CA MET A 273 72.02 -16.15 48.90
C MET A 273 71.96 -17.58 49.53
N LYS A 274 71.77 -18.54 48.59
CA LYS A 274 72.42 -19.87 48.38
C LYS A 274 71.79 -21.18 48.92
N ASN A 275 71.16 -21.89 47.98
CA ASN A 275 71.55 -23.18 47.36
C ASN A 275 71.37 -24.55 48.05
N GLN A 276 71.08 -25.55 47.18
CA GLN A 276 71.04 -27.04 47.30
C GLN A 276 69.64 -27.62 47.64
N SER A 277 69.04 -28.59 46.93
CA SER A 277 69.55 -29.62 46.00
C SER A 277 68.40 -30.22 45.11
N GLN A 278 68.78 -30.75 43.94
CA GLN A 278 67.99 -31.39 42.85
C GLN A 278 67.81 -32.93 43.04
N PRO A 279 67.22 -33.74 42.11
CA PRO A 279 65.98 -33.71 41.28
C PRO A 279 65.31 -35.14 41.29
N PRO A 280 64.62 -35.72 40.25
CA PRO A 280 63.88 -35.20 39.07
C PRO A 280 62.44 -35.81 38.88
N LEU A 281 61.62 -35.25 37.97
CA LEU A 281 61.05 -35.97 36.82
C LEU A 281 60.40 -34.99 35.82
N PHE A 282 60.86 -35.04 34.57
CA PHE A 282 60.43 -34.19 33.46
C PHE A 282 59.22 -34.78 32.72
N TYR A 283 58.22 -33.97 32.43
CA TYR A 283 57.41 -34.07 31.21
C TYR A 283 57.38 -32.70 30.52
N ARG A 284 57.83 -32.66 29.26
CA ARG A 284 57.81 -31.49 28.38
C ARG A 284 56.39 -31.29 27.83
N ILE A 285 55.84 -30.09 27.95
CA ILE A 285 54.80 -29.56 27.07
C ILE A 285 55.37 -28.30 26.40
N ALA A 286 55.32 -28.25 25.07
CA ALA A 286 55.81 -27.15 24.26
C ALA A 286 54.88 -25.92 24.38
N PRO A 287 55.41 -24.67 24.29
CA PRO A 287 54.58 -23.48 24.29
C PRO A 287 53.91 -23.29 22.92
N VAL A 288 52.59 -23.20 22.90
CA VAL A 288 51.83 -22.70 21.74
C VAL A 288 52.09 -21.19 21.63
N PRO A 289 52.43 -20.64 20.46
CA PRO A 289 52.77 -19.23 20.34
C PRO A 289 51.53 -18.37 20.57
N ALA A 290 51.62 -17.42 21.51
CA ALA A 290 50.56 -16.47 21.88
C ALA A 290 50.02 -15.64 20.70
N GLY A 291 50.75 -15.58 19.58
CA GLY A 291 50.28 -14.95 18.34
C GLY A 291 49.10 -15.66 17.67
N ALA A 292 48.96 -16.98 17.82
CA ALA A 292 47.87 -17.73 17.19
C ALA A 292 46.52 -17.45 17.89
N ILE A 293 46.50 -17.28 19.21
CA ILE A 293 45.26 -16.99 19.96
C ILE A 293 44.75 -15.59 19.64
N ILE A 294 45.64 -14.59 19.51
CA ILE A 294 45.27 -13.22 19.15
C ILE A 294 44.73 -13.15 17.72
N VAL A 295 45.33 -13.86 16.76
CA VAL A 295 44.83 -13.93 15.37
C VAL A 295 43.52 -14.71 15.29
N THR A 296 43.33 -15.76 16.10
CA THR A 296 42.06 -16.53 16.11
C THR A 296 40.94 -15.74 16.81
N VAL A 297 41.23 -14.98 17.86
CA VAL A 297 40.28 -14.07 18.52
C VAL A 297 39.97 -12.85 17.65
N LEU A 298 40.95 -12.30 16.93
CA LEU A 298 40.71 -11.27 15.91
C LEU A 298 39.91 -11.82 14.73
N LEU A 299 40.19 -13.03 14.24
CA LEU A 299 39.39 -13.68 13.19
C LEU A 299 37.98 -14.04 13.69
N LEU A 300 37.80 -14.41 14.95
CA LEU A 300 36.49 -14.60 15.59
C LEU A 300 35.74 -13.26 15.76
N LEU A 301 36.43 -12.17 16.07
CA LEU A 301 35.85 -10.82 16.13
C LEU A 301 35.53 -10.25 14.72
N PHE A 302 36.29 -10.63 13.69
CA PHE A 302 36.02 -10.28 12.29
C PHE A 302 34.92 -11.16 11.64
N THR A 303 34.72 -12.39 12.12
CA THR A 303 33.66 -13.30 11.62
C THR A 303 32.31 -13.12 12.34
N ILE A 304 32.30 -12.42 13.49
CA ILE A 304 31.07 -12.01 14.21
C ILE A 304 30.90 -10.49 14.13
N ASN A 305 31.26 -9.87 13.00
CA ASN A 305 30.81 -8.51 12.74
C ASN A 305 29.39 -8.61 12.17
N PRO A 306 28.31 -8.21 12.89
CA PRO A 306 26.99 -8.17 12.29
C PRO A 306 27.10 -7.31 11.03
N ARG A 307 26.75 -7.88 9.86
CA ARG A 307 26.74 -7.12 8.61
C ARG A 307 26.00 -5.81 8.86
N SER A 308 26.61 -4.69 8.48
CA SER A 308 26.01 -3.38 8.70
C SER A 308 24.62 -3.32 8.05
N THR A 309 23.69 -2.60 8.65
CA THR A 309 22.32 -2.39 8.12
C THR A 309 22.34 -1.95 6.65
N SER A 310 23.27 -1.05 6.31
CA SER A 310 23.56 -0.60 4.95
C SER A 310 23.81 -1.76 3.96
N THR A 311 24.48 -2.84 4.40
CA THR A 311 24.74 -4.03 3.58
C THR A 311 23.45 -4.79 3.24
N TYR A 312 22.52 -4.94 4.19
CA TYR A 312 21.24 -5.60 3.94
C TYR A 312 20.33 -4.75 3.07
N HIS A 313 20.36 -3.43 3.21
CA HIS A 313 19.60 -2.50 2.35
C HIS A 313 20.07 -2.57 0.90
N SER A 314 21.38 -2.56 0.63
CA SER A 314 21.90 -2.76 -0.73
C SER A 314 21.58 -4.15 -1.27
N LEU A 315 21.65 -5.18 -0.41
CA LEU A 315 21.30 -6.53 -0.81
C LEU A 315 19.83 -6.64 -1.22
N PHE A 316 18.91 -6.05 -0.45
CA PHE A 316 17.48 -6.01 -0.75
C PHE A 316 17.19 -5.54 -2.18
N LEU A 317 17.82 -4.42 -2.57
CA LEU A 317 17.67 -3.84 -3.91
C LEU A 317 18.17 -4.78 -5.02
N SER A 318 19.22 -5.56 -4.75
CA SER A 318 19.78 -6.52 -5.73
C SER A 318 19.00 -7.83 -5.88
N LEU A 319 18.05 -8.12 -4.98
CA LEU A 319 17.29 -9.39 -4.97
C LEU A 319 16.00 -9.34 -5.82
N SER A 320 15.88 -8.32 -6.64
CA SER A 320 14.71 -8.02 -7.47
C SER A 320 14.47 -9.02 -8.59
N SER A 321 13.20 -9.24 -8.92
CA SER A 321 12.79 -10.07 -10.06
C SER A 321 11.52 -9.54 -10.72
N ASN A 322 11.59 -9.30 -12.02
CA ASN A 322 10.43 -8.86 -12.80
C ASN A 322 9.42 -10.00 -13.02
N GLU A 323 9.92 -11.25 -13.10
CA GLU A 323 9.11 -12.44 -13.36
C GLU A 323 8.19 -12.79 -12.18
N THR A 324 8.66 -12.57 -10.95
CA THR A 324 7.89 -12.79 -9.72
C THR A 324 6.73 -11.80 -9.63
N ALA A 325 6.97 -10.51 -9.85
CA ALA A 325 5.92 -9.50 -9.91
C ALA A 325 4.87 -9.81 -10.99
N ALA A 326 5.29 -10.16 -12.20
CA ALA A 326 4.36 -10.54 -13.28
C ALA A 326 3.52 -11.77 -12.93
N ARG A 327 4.14 -12.80 -12.31
CA ARG A 327 3.47 -14.03 -11.91
C ARG A 327 2.43 -13.78 -10.81
N HIS A 328 2.76 -12.98 -9.79
CA HIS A 328 1.80 -12.63 -8.74
C HIS A 328 0.60 -11.89 -9.31
N LEU A 329 0.84 -10.88 -10.16
CA LEU A 329 -0.24 -10.11 -10.76
C LEU A 329 -1.15 -11.00 -11.61
N PHE A 330 -0.59 -11.87 -12.46
CA PHE A 330 -1.38 -12.79 -13.28
C PHE A 330 -2.25 -13.73 -12.43
N ALA A 331 -1.70 -14.25 -11.33
CA ALA A 331 -2.44 -15.16 -10.45
C ALA A 331 -3.63 -14.48 -9.76
N LEU A 332 -3.42 -13.24 -9.27
CA LEU A 332 -4.45 -12.46 -8.59
C LEU A 332 -5.56 -11.99 -9.54
N THR A 333 -5.21 -11.68 -10.79
CA THR A 333 -6.14 -11.07 -11.77
C THR A 333 -6.80 -12.11 -12.69
N ARG A 334 -6.73 -13.41 -12.39
CA ARG A 334 -7.30 -14.46 -13.26
C ARG A 334 -8.84 -14.46 -13.24
N ARG A 335 -9.45 -14.04 -12.14
CA ARG A 335 -10.91 -14.02 -11.94
C ARG A 335 -11.33 -12.67 -11.36
N PRO A 336 -12.56 -12.20 -11.64
CA PRO A 336 -13.07 -11.03 -10.97
C PRO A 336 -13.29 -11.35 -9.48
N HIS A 337 -12.90 -10.44 -8.59
CA HIS A 337 -12.78 -10.73 -7.17
C HIS A 337 -13.18 -9.54 -6.28
N VAL A 338 -14.45 -9.16 -6.43
CA VAL A 338 -15.12 -8.17 -5.59
C VAL A 338 -15.15 -8.58 -4.12
N ALA A 339 -15.09 -7.59 -3.22
CA ALA A 339 -15.20 -7.80 -1.78
C ALA A 339 -16.37 -8.72 -1.41
N GLY A 340 -16.16 -9.60 -0.42
CA GLY A 340 -17.15 -10.58 0.03
C GLY A 340 -17.42 -11.76 -0.91
N SER A 341 -16.79 -11.84 -2.10
CA SER A 341 -16.96 -12.97 -3.03
C SER A 341 -16.03 -14.16 -2.71
N ASP A 342 -16.42 -15.36 -3.16
CA ASP A 342 -15.58 -16.56 -3.07
C ASP A 342 -14.23 -16.37 -3.80
N ALA A 343 -14.22 -15.66 -4.93
CA ALA A 343 -13.01 -15.40 -5.69
C ALA A 343 -12.03 -14.51 -4.90
N ASN A 344 -12.54 -13.52 -4.17
CA ASN A 344 -11.70 -12.68 -3.31
C ASN A 344 -11.19 -13.44 -2.07
N ALA A 345 -11.97 -14.39 -1.52
CA ALA A 345 -11.48 -15.30 -0.49
C ALA A 345 -10.35 -16.21 -1.00
N VAL A 346 -10.42 -16.65 -2.27
CA VAL A 346 -9.33 -17.40 -2.93
C VAL A 346 -8.09 -16.50 -3.11
N ALA A 347 -8.27 -15.23 -3.49
CA ALA A 347 -7.17 -14.27 -3.57
C ALA A 347 -6.53 -14.04 -2.19
N ALA A 348 -7.32 -13.93 -1.13
CA ALA A 348 -6.84 -13.84 0.26
C ALA A 348 -6.01 -15.07 0.64
N ALA A 349 -6.50 -16.27 0.32
CA ALA A 349 -5.79 -17.52 0.56
C ALA A 349 -4.46 -17.59 -0.23
N TYR A 350 -4.43 -17.07 -1.46
CA TYR A 350 -3.19 -16.98 -2.24
C TYR A 350 -2.14 -16.07 -1.58
N VAL A 351 -2.54 -14.90 -1.10
CA VAL A 351 -1.67 -13.97 -0.36
C VAL A 351 -1.17 -14.64 0.93
N LEU A 352 -2.07 -15.21 1.73
CA LEU A 352 -1.73 -15.92 2.98
C LEU A 352 -0.73 -17.05 2.73
N ASN A 353 -0.97 -17.89 1.74
CA ASN A 353 -0.10 -19.01 1.38
C ASN A 353 1.27 -18.51 0.89
N THR A 354 1.31 -17.42 0.13
CA THR A 354 2.56 -16.82 -0.34
C THR A 354 3.40 -16.30 0.83
N LEU A 355 2.79 -15.56 1.76
CA LEU A 355 3.47 -15.04 2.95
C LEU A 355 3.96 -16.18 3.87
N SER A 356 3.10 -17.18 4.11
CA SER A 356 3.46 -18.37 4.90
C SER A 356 4.62 -19.15 4.27
N SER A 357 4.60 -19.34 2.95
CA SER A 357 5.70 -19.98 2.21
C SER A 357 6.99 -19.17 2.25
N ALA A 358 6.88 -17.86 2.42
CA ALA A 358 8.01 -16.96 2.66
C ALA A 358 8.53 -17.00 4.12
N SER A 359 8.07 -17.95 4.94
CA SER A 359 8.42 -18.06 6.36
C SER A 359 8.06 -16.80 7.16
N ILE A 360 7.04 -16.07 6.73
CA ILE A 360 6.47 -14.93 7.45
C ILE A 360 5.20 -15.43 8.14
N PRO A 361 5.17 -15.49 9.49
CA PRO A 361 3.96 -15.80 10.24
C PRO A 361 2.81 -14.90 9.78
N SER A 362 1.72 -15.51 9.33
CA SER A 362 0.58 -14.78 8.76
C SER A 362 -0.74 -15.42 9.17
N HIS A 363 -1.78 -14.59 9.26
CA HIS A 363 -3.13 -14.99 9.64
C HIS A 363 -4.18 -14.11 8.95
N ILE A 364 -5.42 -14.59 8.94
CA ILE A 364 -6.58 -13.82 8.49
C ILE A 364 -7.22 -13.14 9.71
N THR A 365 -7.59 -11.87 9.55
CA THR A 365 -8.47 -11.13 10.45
C THR A 365 -9.75 -10.80 9.69
N SER A 366 -10.90 -11.11 10.27
CA SER A 366 -12.20 -11.00 9.59
C SER A 366 -13.16 -10.06 10.30
N TYR A 367 -13.93 -9.32 9.51
CA TYR A 367 -14.99 -8.43 9.96
C TYR A 367 -16.27 -8.76 9.18
N ASN A 368 -17.42 -8.67 9.83
CA ASN A 368 -18.71 -8.80 9.14
C ASN A 368 -19.20 -7.39 8.82
N VAL A 369 -19.06 -6.93 7.59
CA VAL A 369 -19.36 -5.55 7.22
C VAL A 369 -20.58 -5.47 6.30
N LEU A 370 -21.29 -4.33 6.30
CA LEU A 370 -22.32 -4.08 5.31
C LEU A 370 -21.68 -3.90 3.94
N LEU A 371 -22.05 -4.74 2.96
CA LEU A 371 -21.73 -4.57 1.55
C LEU A 371 -23.03 -4.42 0.74
N SER A 372 -22.93 -3.97 -0.52
CA SER A 372 -24.08 -3.85 -1.42
C SER A 372 -23.82 -4.50 -2.77
N TYR A 373 -24.80 -5.24 -3.31
CA TYR A 373 -24.69 -5.86 -4.64
C TYR A 373 -25.95 -5.61 -5.48
N PRO A 374 -25.85 -5.57 -6.83
CA PRO A 374 -27.01 -5.36 -7.68
C PRO A 374 -27.88 -6.62 -7.76
N ILE A 375 -29.18 -6.49 -7.47
CA ILE A 375 -30.20 -7.53 -7.75
C ILE A 375 -30.75 -7.33 -9.17
N HIS A 376 -31.14 -6.10 -9.48
CA HIS A 376 -31.76 -5.76 -10.75
C HIS A 376 -31.43 -4.33 -11.14
N ARG A 377 -31.19 -4.13 -12.43
CA ARG A 377 -30.98 -2.81 -13.02
C ARG A 377 -31.58 -2.78 -14.42
N SER A 378 -32.21 -1.67 -14.76
CA SER A 378 -32.74 -1.44 -16.10
C SER A 378 -32.72 0.03 -16.42
N LEU A 379 -32.37 0.35 -17.65
CA LEU A 379 -32.42 1.70 -18.17
C LEU A 379 -33.09 1.67 -19.55
N SER A 380 -33.99 2.61 -19.80
CA SER A 380 -34.55 2.80 -21.15
C SER A 380 -34.77 4.27 -21.46
N LEU A 381 -34.64 4.62 -22.74
CA LEU A 381 -34.74 5.98 -23.24
C LEU A 381 -35.91 6.11 -24.21
N SER A 382 -36.73 7.13 -24.00
CA SER A 382 -37.82 7.51 -24.88
C SER A 382 -37.67 8.97 -25.31
N THR A 383 -38.28 9.33 -26.44
CA THR A 383 -38.24 10.72 -26.95
C THR A 383 -39.16 11.66 -26.17
N ASN A 384 -40.11 11.11 -25.41
CA ASN A 384 -40.97 11.77 -24.44
C ASN A 384 -41.67 10.70 -23.59
N SER A 385 -42.38 11.11 -22.54
CA SER A 385 -43.04 10.21 -21.57
C SER A 385 -44.10 9.25 -22.13
N SER A 386 -44.53 9.42 -23.39
CA SER A 386 -45.54 8.58 -24.05
C SER A 386 -45.00 7.78 -25.24
N ALA A 387 -43.72 7.96 -25.59
CA ALA A 387 -43.08 7.27 -26.69
C ALA A 387 -42.58 5.89 -26.25
N PRO A 388 -42.46 4.91 -27.19
CA PRO A 388 -41.81 3.64 -26.90
C PRO A 388 -40.38 3.86 -26.36
N ALA A 389 -40.07 3.22 -25.25
CA ALA A 389 -38.75 3.29 -24.64
C ALA A 389 -37.82 2.22 -25.25
N ILE A 390 -36.63 2.64 -25.64
CA ILE A 390 -35.56 1.77 -26.14
C ILE A 390 -34.71 1.35 -24.93
N PRO A 391 -34.65 0.06 -24.58
CA PRO A 391 -33.82 -0.41 -23.47
C PRO A 391 -32.33 -0.34 -23.81
N PHE A 392 -31.50 -0.12 -22.79
CA PHE A 392 -30.06 -0.32 -22.86
C PHE A 392 -29.69 -1.70 -22.33
N ASP A 393 -28.71 -2.34 -22.95
CA ASP A 393 -28.24 -3.67 -22.54
C ASP A 393 -27.40 -3.61 -21.25
N LEU A 394 -26.73 -2.48 -21.00
CA LEU A 394 -25.87 -2.23 -19.83
C LEU A 394 -24.72 -3.23 -19.68
N ILE A 395 -24.22 -3.76 -20.79
CA ILE A 395 -23.13 -4.73 -20.83
C ILE A 395 -21.82 -4.08 -21.28
N GLN A 396 -20.70 -4.58 -20.76
CA GLN A 396 -19.37 -4.27 -21.28
C GLN A 396 -18.99 -5.36 -22.30
N GLU A 397 -18.47 -4.98 -23.46
CA GLU A 397 -18.24 -5.94 -24.57
C GLU A 397 -16.87 -6.62 -24.46
N ILE A 398 -16.82 -7.93 -24.70
CA ILE A 398 -15.55 -8.65 -24.89
C ILE A 398 -14.91 -8.29 -26.24
N TYR A 399 -13.59 -8.47 -26.34
CA TYR A 399 -12.84 -8.26 -27.58
C TYR A 399 -12.39 -9.57 -28.23
N PRO A 400 -12.01 -9.56 -29.53
CA PRO A 400 -11.50 -10.76 -30.20
C PRO A 400 -10.29 -11.35 -29.47
N ASP A 401 -10.30 -12.67 -29.25
CA ASP A 401 -9.26 -13.42 -28.55
C ASP A 401 -9.02 -12.99 -27.07
N ASP A 402 -10.04 -12.43 -26.42
CA ASP A 402 -10.02 -12.09 -24.99
C ASP A 402 -9.72 -13.33 -24.13
N PRO A 403 -8.58 -13.38 -23.40
CA PRO A 403 -8.21 -14.52 -22.56
C PRO A 403 -9.09 -14.66 -21.30
N TYR A 404 -9.98 -13.71 -21.04
CA TYR A 404 -10.94 -13.71 -19.95
C TYR A 404 -12.37 -14.03 -20.39
N ALA A 405 -12.59 -14.35 -21.67
CA ALA A 405 -13.90 -14.70 -22.19
C ALA A 405 -14.54 -15.91 -21.47
N ASP A 406 -13.75 -16.81 -20.88
CA ASP A 406 -14.24 -17.97 -20.12
C ASP A 406 -14.75 -17.62 -18.71
N VAL A 407 -14.38 -16.45 -18.18
CA VAL A 407 -14.76 -15.98 -16.83
C VAL A 407 -15.55 -14.68 -16.84
N VAL A 408 -15.92 -14.15 -18.02
CA VAL A 408 -16.68 -12.90 -18.14
C VAL A 408 -18.05 -12.98 -17.46
N ALA A 409 -18.66 -14.17 -17.41
CA ALA A 409 -19.95 -14.40 -16.73
C ALA A 409 -19.86 -14.28 -15.20
N ASP A 410 -18.65 -14.34 -14.63
CA ASP A 410 -18.40 -14.17 -13.20
C ASP A 410 -18.34 -12.68 -12.80
N ILE A 411 -18.29 -11.75 -13.76
CA ILE A 411 -18.25 -10.30 -13.51
C ILE A 411 -19.65 -9.83 -13.07
N LEU A 412 -19.71 -9.07 -11.97
CA LEU A 412 -20.98 -8.50 -11.52
C LEU A 412 -21.52 -7.48 -12.54
N PRO A 413 -22.86 -7.39 -12.69
CA PRO A 413 -23.48 -6.34 -13.49
C PRO A 413 -23.03 -4.95 -13.02
N THR A 414 -22.73 -4.01 -13.93
CA THR A 414 -22.21 -2.68 -13.54
C THR A 414 -23.19 -1.90 -12.67
N PHE A 415 -22.70 -1.31 -11.57
CA PHE A 415 -23.54 -0.68 -10.57
C PHE A 415 -22.75 0.34 -9.74
N HIS A 416 -23.49 1.19 -9.03
CA HIS A 416 -22.93 1.99 -7.96
C HIS A 416 -23.22 1.27 -6.63
N ALA A 417 -22.17 0.92 -5.88
CA ALA A 417 -22.37 0.40 -4.54
C ALA A 417 -22.99 1.48 -3.63
N TYR A 418 -23.89 1.03 -2.76
CA TYR A 418 -24.71 1.84 -1.85
C TYR A 418 -25.69 2.83 -2.52
N ALA A 419 -25.93 2.72 -3.83
CA ALA A 419 -26.99 3.48 -4.46
C ALA A 419 -28.37 3.11 -3.89
N HIS A 420 -29.26 4.09 -3.75
CA HIS A 420 -30.59 3.84 -3.20
C HIS A 420 -31.42 2.93 -4.12
N SER A 421 -32.07 1.92 -3.58
CA SER A 421 -33.03 1.11 -4.34
C SER A 421 -34.27 1.93 -4.72
N GLY A 422 -34.62 1.97 -6.01
CA GLY A 422 -35.78 2.70 -6.47
C GLY A 422 -35.96 2.72 -7.99
N THR A 423 -37.12 3.23 -8.40
CA THR A 423 -37.47 3.49 -9.79
C THR A 423 -37.75 4.97 -9.98
N ALA A 424 -37.17 5.57 -11.01
CA ALA A 424 -37.36 6.96 -11.38
C ALA A 424 -37.63 7.08 -12.88
N ALA A 425 -38.52 8.00 -13.25
CA ALA A 425 -38.82 8.29 -14.63
C ALA A 425 -38.95 9.80 -14.82
N GLY A 426 -38.12 10.39 -15.68
CA GLY A 426 -38.05 11.83 -15.81
C GLY A 426 -37.30 12.31 -17.05
N ARG A 427 -37.39 13.61 -17.34
CA ARG A 427 -36.58 14.25 -18.38
C ARG A 427 -35.13 14.32 -17.93
N VAL A 428 -34.22 14.41 -18.89
CA VAL A 428 -32.77 14.43 -18.59
C VAL A 428 -32.21 15.86 -18.58
N VAL A 429 -31.40 16.17 -17.58
CA VAL A 429 -30.59 17.39 -17.44
C VAL A 429 -29.12 17.02 -17.41
N TYR A 430 -28.28 17.71 -18.19
CA TYR A 430 -26.84 17.50 -18.20
C TYR A 430 -26.14 18.44 -17.21
N ALA A 431 -25.39 17.88 -16.27
CA ALA A 431 -24.76 18.61 -15.16
C ALA A 431 -23.23 18.56 -15.17
N ASN A 432 -22.59 18.42 -16.35
CA ASN A 432 -21.13 18.40 -16.48
C ASN A 432 -20.49 17.33 -15.57
N TYR A 433 -19.56 17.68 -14.69
CA TYR A 433 -18.92 16.79 -13.72
C TYR A 433 -19.73 16.64 -12.41
N GLY A 434 -20.92 17.27 -12.31
CA GLY A 434 -21.78 17.15 -11.14
C GLY A 434 -21.28 17.90 -9.90
N ARG A 435 -20.42 18.91 -10.08
CA ARG A 435 -19.87 19.71 -8.98
C ARG A 435 -20.89 20.73 -8.47
N VAL A 436 -20.67 21.27 -7.28
CA VAL A 436 -21.55 22.27 -6.68
C VAL A 436 -21.70 23.50 -7.59
N GLU A 437 -20.59 23.94 -8.20
CA GLU A 437 -20.56 25.03 -9.19
C GLU A 437 -21.30 24.69 -10.49
N ASP A 438 -21.36 23.41 -10.88
CA ASP A 438 -22.09 22.99 -12.08
C ASP A 438 -23.61 23.14 -11.85
N PHE A 439 -24.11 22.72 -10.69
CA PHE A 439 -25.51 22.93 -10.31
C PHE A 439 -25.85 24.42 -10.11
N ALA A 440 -24.92 25.21 -9.58
CA ALA A 440 -25.08 26.66 -9.49
C ALA A 440 -25.18 27.31 -10.89
N ALA A 441 -24.36 26.85 -11.84
CA ALA A 441 -24.40 27.31 -13.24
C ALA A 441 -25.71 26.92 -13.93
N LEU A 442 -26.23 25.71 -13.71
CA LEU A 442 -27.55 25.29 -14.21
C LEU A 442 -28.67 26.19 -13.70
N LYS A 443 -28.66 26.48 -12.39
CA LYS A 443 -29.63 27.40 -11.78
C LYS A 443 -29.53 28.81 -12.36
N ALA A 444 -28.32 29.34 -12.54
CA ALA A 444 -28.09 30.64 -13.19
C ALA A 444 -28.55 30.65 -14.66
N ALA A 445 -28.43 29.52 -15.34
CA ALA A 445 -28.94 29.31 -16.69
C ALA A 445 -30.47 29.08 -16.76
N ALA A 446 -31.18 29.13 -15.62
CA ALA A 446 -32.61 28.85 -15.50
C ALA A 446 -33.01 27.45 -16.01
N VAL A 447 -32.16 26.45 -15.77
CA VAL A 447 -32.44 25.03 -16.03
C VAL A 447 -32.99 24.40 -14.75
N ASP A 448 -34.18 23.82 -14.82
CA ASP A 448 -34.83 23.18 -13.68
C ASP A 448 -34.36 21.72 -13.53
N VAL A 449 -33.71 21.42 -12.41
CA VAL A 449 -33.23 20.08 -12.05
C VAL A 449 -34.29 19.30 -11.25
N SER A 450 -35.20 20.01 -10.58
CA SER A 450 -36.16 19.41 -9.66
C SER A 450 -37.11 18.46 -10.39
N GLY A 451 -37.25 17.22 -9.90
CA GLY A 451 -38.12 16.21 -10.50
C GLY A 451 -37.57 15.58 -11.79
N ASN A 452 -36.32 15.88 -12.18
CA ASN A 452 -35.69 15.36 -13.40
C ASN A 452 -34.54 14.39 -13.08
N VAL A 453 -34.13 13.62 -14.09
CA VAL A 453 -32.96 12.73 -14.02
C VAL A 453 -31.72 13.53 -14.42
N VAL A 454 -30.69 13.50 -13.60
CA VAL A 454 -29.41 14.14 -13.92
C VAL A 454 -28.50 13.15 -14.62
N ILE A 455 -27.84 13.59 -15.69
CA ILE A 455 -26.67 12.90 -16.27
C ILE A 455 -25.43 13.77 -16.06
N ALA A 456 -24.38 13.18 -15.51
CA ALA A 456 -23.08 13.81 -15.30
C ALA A 456 -21.96 12.85 -15.75
N ARG A 457 -20.82 13.39 -16.14
CA ARG A 457 -19.64 12.57 -16.48
C ARG A 457 -18.77 12.36 -15.25
N TYR A 458 -18.09 11.20 -15.21
CA TYR A 458 -17.03 10.95 -14.24
C TYR A 458 -15.88 11.94 -14.39
N GLY A 459 -15.17 12.20 -13.29
CA GLY A 459 -14.00 13.09 -13.23
C GLY A 459 -14.20 14.23 -12.23
N GLU A 460 -13.11 14.94 -11.95
CA GLU A 460 -13.00 16.10 -11.05
C GLU A 460 -13.33 15.86 -9.56
N ILE A 461 -14.44 15.19 -9.24
CA ILE A 461 -14.90 14.92 -7.86
C ILE A 461 -15.31 13.46 -7.67
N PHE A 462 -15.47 13.05 -6.41
CA PHE A 462 -15.94 11.71 -6.07
C PHE A 462 -17.37 11.46 -6.57
N ARG A 463 -17.61 10.26 -7.07
CA ARG A 463 -18.91 9.87 -7.65
C ARG A 463 -20.07 9.92 -6.66
N GLY A 464 -19.81 9.65 -5.37
CA GLY A 464 -20.80 9.85 -4.31
C GLY A 464 -21.22 11.32 -4.16
N ASP A 465 -20.29 12.27 -4.34
CA ASP A 465 -20.61 13.70 -4.36
C ASP A 465 -21.46 14.09 -5.56
N ILE A 466 -21.23 13.51 -6.75
CA ILE A 466 -22.07 13.73 -7.94
C ILE A 466 -23.53 13.38 -7.64
N VAL A 467 -23.76 12.19 -7.07
CA VAL A 467 -25.13 11.70 -6.75
C VAL A 467 -25.75 12.55 -5.64
N ARG A 468 -24.98 12.89 -4.60
CA ARG A 468 -25.44 13.75 -3.50
C ARG A 468 -25.81 15.15 -3.99
N ASN A 469 -24.98 15.77 -4.83
CA ASN A 469 -25.22 17.11 -5.36
C ASN A 469 -26.47 17.12 -6.25
N ALA A 470 -26.67 16.07 -7.07
CA ALA A 470 -27.89 15.91 -7.86
C ALA A 470 -29.14 15.81 -6.96
N GLN A 471 -29.07 15.01 -5.89
CA GLN A 471 -30.15 14.91 -4.90
C GLN A 471 -30.45 16.24 -4.22
N LEU A 472 -29.42 16.98 -3.78
CA LEU A 472 -29.57 18.30 -3.16
C LEU A 472 -30.16 19.34 -4.12
N ALA A 473 -29.92 19.19 -5.44
CA ALA A 473 -30.53 20.00 -6.48
C ALA A 473 -31.98 19.59 -6.83
N GLY A 474 -32.52 18.52 -6.21
CA GLY A 474 -33.88 18.04 -6.40
C GLY A 474 -34.05 16.98 -7.50
N ALA A 475 -32.95 16.40 -8.00
CA ALA A 475 -33.02 15.30 -8.96
C ALA A 475 -33.65 14.05 -8.34
N ILE A 476 -34.37 13.27 -9.15
CA ILE A 476 -35.01 12.02 -8.72
C ILE A 476 -34.16 10.78 -8.98
N ALA A 477 -33.13 10.90 -9.81
CA ALA A 477 -32.12 9.89 -10.08
C ALA A 477 -30.87 10.52 -10.71
N ALA A 478 -29.73 9.84 -10.59
CA ALA A 478 -28.46 10.26 -11.18
C ALA A 478 -27.87 9.18 -12.10
N ILE A 479 -27.39 9.59 -13.26
CA ILE A 479 -26.64 8.75 -14.20
C ILE A 479 -25.24 9.34 -14.28
N VAL A 480 -24.23 8.49 -14.07
CA VAL A 480 -22.83 8.89 -14.16
C VAL A 480 -22.17 8.09 -15.29
N TYR A 481 -21.56 8.74 -16.28
CA TYR A 481 -20.98 8.04 -17.43
C TYR A 481 -19.51 8.38 -17.65
N SER A 482 -18.75 7.42 -18.20
CA SER A 482 -17.35 7.63 -18.56
C SER A 482 -17.28 8.37 -19.90
N ASP A 483 -17.11 9.69 -19.93
CA ASP A 483 -17.07 10.45 -21.19
C ASP A 483 -15.85 10.09 -22.05
N ALA A 484 -16.04 9.92 -23.36
CA ALA A 484 -14.96 9.60 -24.29
C ALA A 484 -13.90 10.71 -24.39
N LYS A 485 -14.25 11.96 -24.04
CA LYS A 485 -13.30 13.07 -23.86
C LYS A 485 -12.20 12.73 -22.87
N ASP A 486 -12.60 12.12 -21.76
CA ASP A 486 -11.74 11.93 -20.60
C ASP A 486 -11.11 10.52 -20.64
N TYR A 487 -11.82 9.53 -21.19
CA TYR A 487 -11.44 8.12 -21.14
C TYR A 487 -11.26 7.42 -22.52
N GLY A 488 -11.66 8.07 -23.64
CA GLY A 488 -11.92 7.41 -24.92
C GLY A 488 -10.93 7.62 -26.06
N GLY A 489 -9.75 8.20 -25.84
CA GLY A 489 -8.67 8.25 -26.85
C GLY A 489 -8.89 9.11 -28.11
N GLY A 490 -10.05 9.77 -28.26
CA GLY A 490 -10.38 10.70 -29.35
C GLY A 490 -10.84 10.04 -30.67
N ILE A 491 -11.18 10.86 -31.69
CA ILE A 491 -11.66 10.35 -33.00
C ILE A 491 -10.58 9.52 -33.70
N GLY A 492 -10.96 8.32 -34.14
CA GLY A 492 -10.02 7.39 -34.79
C GLY A 492 -8.97 6.81 -33.83
N GLY A 493 -9.04 7.21 -32.55
CA GLY A 493 -8.33 6.58 -31.46
C GLY A 493 -8.71 5.11 -31.41
N LYS A 494 -7.69 4.25 -31.35
CA LYS A 494 -7.89 2.85 -31.04
C LYS A 494 -8.17 2.76 -29.54
N TRP A 495 -9.02 1.82 -29.15
CA TRP A 495 -9.27 1.48 -27.75
C TRP A 495 -8.67 0.10 -27.44
N PHE A 496 -8.67 -0.25 -26.15
CA PHE A 496 -8.29 -1.57 -25.70
C PHE A 496 -9.06 -2.66 -26.47
N PRO A 497 -8.41 -3.70 -27.01
CA PRO A 497 -7.06 -4.19 -26.71
C PRO A 497 -5.92 -3.62 -27.58
N ASN A 498 -6.22 -2.68 -28.47
CA ASN A 498 -5.28 -2.15 -29.46
C ASN A 498 -4.54 -0.90 -28.98
N ASP A 499 -5.10 -0.20 -28.00
CA ASP A 499 -4.50 0.96 -27.33
C ASP A 499 -4.91 0.98 -25.84
N ARG A 500 -4.38 1.95 -25.07
CA ARG A 500 -4.61 2.05 -23.63
C ARG A 500 -5.98 2.57 -23.21
N TRP A 501 -6.74 3.15 -24.15
CA TRP A 501 -7.98 3.88 -23.88
C TRP A 501 -9.19 2.98 -23.67
N MET A 502 -10.16 3.45 -22.89
CA MET A 502 -11.37 2.71 -22.56
C MET A 502 -12.21 2.47 -23.83
N PRO A 503 -12.66 1.22 -24.07
CA PRO A 503 -13.64 0.92 -25.11
C PRO A 503 -14.95 1.69 -24.91
N PRO A 504 -15.71 1.99 -25.99
CA PRO A 504 -16.97 2.73 -25.87
C PRO A 504 -18.03 2.08 -24.97
N SER A 505 -17.99 0.76 -24.80
CA SER A 505 -18.86 -0.01 -23.90
C SER A 505 -18.32 -0.12 -22.47
N GLY A 506 -17.11 0.38 -22.19
CA GLY A 506 -16.51 0.34 -20.87
C GLY A 506 -17.21 1.23 -19.86
N VAL A 507 -17.33 0.73 -18.63
CA VAL A 507 -18.06 1.39 -17.55
C VAL A 507 -17.17 1.44 -16.32
N GLN A 508 -17.01 2.62 -15.74
CA GLN A 508 -16.42 2.76 -14.41
C GLN A 508 -17.52 2.47 -13.37
N VAL A 509 -17.29 1.49 -12.50
CA VAL A 509 -18.14 1.24 -11.32
C VAL A 509 -17.51 1.85 -10.06
N GLY A 510 -18.21 1.80 -8.93
CA GLY A 510 -17.64 2.29 -7.67
C GLY A 510 -18.65 2.50 -6.57
N SER A 511 -18.15 2.69 -5.35
CA SER A 511 -18.95 3.11 -4.21
C SER A 511 -19.44 4.54 -4.34
N THR A 512 -20.68 4.79 -3.92
CA THR A 512 -21.26 6.13 -3.72
C THR A 512 -21.37 6.52 -2.25
N TYR A 513 -20.90 5.65 -1.35
CA TYR A 513 -20.80 5.93 0.09
C TYR A 513 -19.66 6.91 0.36
N ARG A 514 -19.94 7.96 1.14
CA ARG A 514 -19.02 9.06 1.46
C ARG A 514 -18.36 8.91 2.83
N GLY A 515 -18.66 7.84 3.56
CA GLY A 515 -18.01 7.55 4.83
C GLY A 515 -16.80 6.64 4.67
N LEU A 516 -16.15 6.34 5.79
CA LEU A 516 -15.04 5.40 5.88
C LEU A 516 -15.40 4.31 6.88
N GLY A 517 -14.96 3.09 6.63
CA GLY A 517 -15.37 1.94 7.46
C GLY A 517 -16.82 1.54 7.21
N ASP A 518 -17.27 0.49 7.92
CA ASP A 518 -18.61 -0.04 7.75
C ASP A 518 -19.66 1.04 8.02
N PRO A 519 -20.57 1.31 7.06
CA PRO A 519 -21.64 2.29 7.22
C PRO A 519 -22.48 2.10 8.50
N THR A 520 -22.57 0.88 9.01
CA THR A 520 -23.38 0.50 10.16
C THR A 520 -22.64 0.50 11.50
N THR A 521 -21.32 0.63 11.52
CA THR A 521 -20.51 0.68 12.76
C THR A 521 -19.57 1.88 12.80
N PRO A 522 -20.07 3.12 12.66
CA PRO A 522 -19.21 4.29 12.54
C PRO A 522 -18.42 4.57 13.82
N GLY A 523 -17.12 4.25 13.83
CA GLY A 523 -16.20 4.52 14.93
C GLY A 523 -15.94 3.33 15.86
N TRP A 524 -16.41 2.13 15.54
CA TRP A 524 -16.07 0.89 16.25
C TRP A 524 -16.07 -0.31 15.29
N ALA A 525 -15.18 -1.27 15.56
CA ALA A 525 -15.02 -2.42 14.69
C ALA A 525 -16.25 -3.36 14.64
N SER A 526 -16.51 -3.88 13.44
CA SER A 526 -17.54 -4.85 13.07
C SER A 526 -17.22 -6.29 13.53
N VAL A 527 -17.04 -6.45 14.85
CA VAL A 527 -16.68 -7.72 15.50
C VAL A 527 -17.83 -8.28 16.35
N GLY A 528 -18.04 -9.60 16.28
CA GLY A 528 -19.06 -10.30 17.08
C GLY A 528 -20.47 -9.67 16.94
N ASP A 529 -21.19 -9.60 18.07
CA ASP A 529 -22.52 -8.99 18.16
C ASP A 529 -22.43 -7.47 18.48
N CYS A 530 -21.60 -6.73 17.73
CA CYS A 530 -21.46 -5.28 17.87
C CYS A 530 -22.79 -4.53 17.59
N GLU A 531 -22.94 -3.35 18.19
CA GLU A 531 -24.04 -2.44 17.89
C GLU A 531 -23.96 -1.98 16.43
N ARG A 532 -25.11 -1.88 15.76
CA ARG A 532 -25.21 -1.42 14.37
C ARG A 532 -26.33 -0.40 14.24
N ILE A 533 -26.05 0.69 13.53
CA ILE A 533 -27.07 1.65 13.13
C ILE A 533 -27.83 1.13 11.90
N GLY A 534 -29.09 1.54 11.77
CA GLY A 534 -29.95 1.13 10.65
C GLY A 534 -29.55 1.80 9.34
N ILE A 535 -29.74 1.13 8.20
CA ILE A 535 -29.43 1.69 6.87
C ILE A 535 -30.16 3.02 6.63
N GLU A 536 -31.41 3.13 7.06
CA GLU A 536 -32.21 4.35 6.95
C GLU A 536 -31.61 5.52 7.74
N GLU A 537 -30.98 5.22 8.88
CA GLU A 537 -30.26 6.22 9.68
C GLU A 537 -28.98 6.66 8.97
N VAL A 538 -28.23 5.74 8.36
CA VAL A 538 -27.06 6.07 7.52
C VAL A 538 -27.45 6.98 6.36
N VAL A 539 -28.53 6.66 5.65
CA VAL A 539 -29.06 7.50 4.55
C VAL A 539 -29.47 8.88 5.09
N ALA A 540 -30.08 8.95 6.27
CA ALA A 540 -30.45 10.21 6.90
C ALA A 540 -29.25 11.10 7.26
N THR A 541 -28.06 10.52 7.51
CA THR A 541 -26.82 11.30 7.67
C THR A 541 -26.31 11.92 6.36
N GLY A 542 -26.78 11.42 5.21
CA GLY A 542 -26.31 11.85 3.89
C GLY A 542 -24.98 11.23 3.45
N LEU A 543 -24.48 10.21 4.17
CA LEU A 543 -23.29 9.44 3.77
C LEU A 543 -23.61 8.44 2.65
N MET A 544 -24.82 7.87 2.64
CA MET A 544 -25.36 7.08 1.53
C MET A 544 -26.38 7.92 0.75
N PRO A 545 -26.41 7.83 -0.59
CA PRO A 545 -27.39 8.55 -1.38
C PRO A 545 -28.82 8.06 -1.12
N GLY A 546 -29.78 8.97 -1.20
CA GLY A 546 -31.22 8.72 -1.07
C GLY A 546 -31.97 8.67 -2.41
N ILE A 547 -31.26 8.67 -3.53
CA ILE A 547 -31.82 8.53 -4.88
C ILE A 547 -31.11 7.39 -5.64
N PRO A 548 -31.81 6.70 -6.57
CA PRO A 548 -31.19 5.67 -7.37
C PRO A 548 -30.16 6.26 -8.33
N SER A 549 -29.10 5.50 -8.59
CA SER A 549 -28.09 5.88 -9.57
C SER A 549 -27.50 4.70 -10.33
N LEU A 550 -27.01 4.95 -11.55
CA LEU A 550 -26.37 3.94 -12.39
C LEU A 550 -25.10 4.49 -13.08
N PRO A 551 -24.02 3.69 -13.16
CA PRO A 551 -22.90 3.98 -14.02
C PRO A 551 -23.20 3.57 -15.47
N LEU A 552 -22.72 4.35 -16.44
CA LEU A 552 -22.90 4.09 -17.88
C LEU A 552 -21.61 4.19 -18.67
N SER A 553 -21.67 3.56 -19.85
CA SER A 553 -20.63 3.62 -20.86
C SER A 553 -20.66 4.96 -21.60
N SER A 554 -19.57 5.31 -22.29
CA SER A 554 -19.54 6.51 -23.13
C SER A 554 -20.60 6.43 -24.24
N MET A 555 -20.74 5.26 -24.85
CA MET A 555 -21.71 4.98 -25.91
C MET A 555 -23.16 5.23 -25.45
N ASP A 556 -23.54 4.70 -24.29
CA ASP A 556 -24.90 4.84 -23.75
C ASP A 556 -25.15 6.27 -23.26
N GLY A 557 -24.16 6.88 -22.59
CA GLY A 557 -24.22 8.27 -22.15
C GLY A 557 -24.44 9.22 -23.33
N GLU A 558 -23.68 9.07 -24.41
CA GLU A 558 -23.87 9.87 -25.62
C GLU A 558 -25.23 9.64 -26.29
N ALA A 559 -25.77 8.41 -26.27
CA ALA A 559 -27.10 8.14 -26.79
C ALA A 559 -28.17 8.96 -26.04
N ILE A 560 -28.03 9.10 -24.71
CA ILE A 560 -28.89 9.97 -23.90
C ILE A 560 -28.65 11.44 -24.25
N LEU A 561 -27.39 11.90 -24.29
CA LEU A 561 -27.04 13.30 -24.56
C LEU A 561 -27.56 13.78 -25.93
N ARG A 562 -27.60 12.91 -26.95
CA ARG A 562 -28.21 13.20 -28.28
C ARG A 562 -29.69 13.58 -28.20
N THR A 563 -30.40 13.18 -27.15
CA THR A 563 -31.82 13.49 -26.98
C THR A 563 -32.08 14.77 -26.19
N ILE A 564 -31.06 15.33 -25.54
CA ILE A 564 -31.20 16.56 -24.75
C ILE A 564 -31.26 17.78 -25.70
N ARG A 565 -32.14 18.71 -25.40
CA ARG A 565 -32.33 20.00 -26.10
C ARG A 565 -32.19 21.15 -25.11
N GLY A 566 -32.61 22.35 -25.48
CA GLY A 566 -32.41 23.56 -24.68
C GLY A 566 -31.08 24.24 -24.98
N LYS A 567 -30.59 25.03 -24.02
CA LYS A 567 -29.36 25.83 -24.15
C LYS A 567 -28.16 24.92 -24.42
N VAL A 568 -27.27 25.37 -25.31
CA VAL A 568 -25.98 24.72 -25.57
C VAL A 568 -25.13 24.89 -24.32
N ALA A 569 -24.50 23.81 -23.86
CA ALA A 569 -23.59 23.86 -22.72
C ALA A 569 -22.33 24.68 -23.09
N ALA A 570 -21.66 25.26 -22.10
CA ALA A 570 -20.42 26.00 -22.32
C ALA A 570 -19.34 25.12 -22.98
N ASP A 571 -18.33 25.74 -23.60
CA ASP A 571 -17.31 25.01 -24.39
C ASP A 571 -16.53 23.99 -23.55
N ASP A 572 -16.21 24.33 -22.29
CA ASP A 572 -15.57 23.43 -21.33
C ASP A 572 -16.48 22.25 -20.90
N TRP A 573 -17.80 22.42 -20.98
CA TRP A 573 -18.80 21.41 -20.69
C TRP A 573 -19.06 20.44 -21.86
N GLN A 574 -18.57 20.75 -23.07
CA GLN A 574 -18.73 19.86 -24.22
C GLN A 574 -17.91 18.57 -24.07
N GLY A 575 -18.34 17.55 -24.81
CA GLY A 575 -17.63 16.27 -24.96
C GLY A 575 -16.41 16.38 -25.88
N GLY A 576 -15.79 15.23 -26.16
CA GLY A 576 -14.66 15.12 -27.06
C GLY A 576 -15.04 15.39 -28.52
N GLU A 577 -14.03 15.47 -29.39
CA GLU A 577 -14.27 15.54 -30.83
C GLU A 577 -15.10 14.32 -31.27
N GLY A 578 -16.19 14.54 -32.02
CA GLY A 578 -17.10 13.46 -32.50
C GLY A 578 -18.30 13.19 -31.60
N ALA A 579 -18.30 13.72 -30.38
CA ALA A 579 -19.47 13.71 -29.49
C ALA A 579 -20.61 14.57 -30.07
N PRO A 580 -21.88 14.31 -29.70
CA PRO A 580 -22.97 15.22 -30.01
C PRO A 580 -22.76 16.59 -29.36
N VAL A 581 -23.44 17.64 -29.86
CA VAL A 581 -23.46 18.93 -29.17
C VAL A 581 -24.21 18.79 -27.85
N TYR A 582 -23.50 18.94 -26.73
CA TYR A 582 -24.09 18.82 -25.39
C TYR A 582 -24.96 20.04 -25.09
N ARG A 583 -26.14 19.75 -24.53
CA ARG A 583 -27.15 20.74 -24.17
C ARG A 583 -27.60 20.48 -22.75
N LEU A 584 -28.05 21.53 -22.07
CA LEU A 584 -28.33 21.47 -20.64
C LEU A 584 -29.67 20.79 -20.29
N GLY A 585 -30.63 20.73 -21.21
CA GLY A 585 -31.97 20.21 -20.93
C GLY A 585 -32.89 21.23 -20.23
N PRO A 586 -33.98 20.77 -19.57
CA PRO A 586 -34.42 19.38 -19.46
C PRO A 586 -35.09 18.84 -20.74
N GLY A 587 -34.79 17.58 -21.11
CA GLY A 587 -35.49 16.83 -22.16
C GLY A 587 -35.22 17.32 -23.60
N PRO A 588 -35.98 16.87 -24.61
CA PRO A 588 -37.16 16.01 -24.58
C PRO A 588 -36.88 14.55 -24.19
N GLY A 589 -35.61 14.11 -24.26
CA GLY A 589 -35.19 12.79 -23.76
C GLY A 589 -35.76 12.47 -22.39
N PHE A 590 -36.40 11.31 -22.28
CA PHE A 590 -37.10 10.86 -21.08
C PHE A 590 -36.64 9.45 -20.74
N VAL A 591 -36.08 9.30 -19.55
CA VAL A 591 -35.42 8.08 -19.10
C VAL A 591 -36.27 7.38 -18.06
N HIS A 592 -36.36 6.06 -18.16
CA HIS A 592 -36.85 5.19 -17.09
C HIS A 592 -35.67 4.40 -16.52
N LEU A 593 -35.35 4.68 -15.25
CA LEU A 593 -34.27 4.05 -14.51
C LEU A 593 -34.88 3.23 -13.37
N THR A 594 -34.46 1.97 -13.24
CA THR A 594 -34.71 1.16 -12.04
C THR A 594 -33.40 0.57 -11.57
N TYR A 595 -33.11 0.70 -10.29
CA TYR A 595 -32.02 0.03 -9.60
C TYR A 595 -32.55 -0.61 -8.32
N LEU A 596 -32.26 -1.88 -8.12
CA LEU A 596 -32.55 -2.62 -6.89
C LEU A 596 -31.23 -3.22 -6.41
N GLY A 597 -30.73 -2.71 -5.29
CA GLY A 597 -29.57 -3.22 -4.56
C GLY A 597 -29.97 -4.21 -3.47
N ASN A 598 -28.98 -4.98 -3.02
CA ASN A 598 -29.05 -5.83 -1.84
C ASN A 598 -27.96 -5.40 -0.85
N GLU A 599 -28.32 -4.65 0.18
CA GLU A 599 -27.44 -4.38 1.31
C GLU A 599 -27.42 -5.59 2.24
N THR A 600 -26.26 -6.23 2.40
CA THR A 600 -26.12 -7.47 3.15
C THR A 600 -24.82 -7.48 3.95
N LEU A 601 -24.87 -8.07 5.15
CA LEU A 601 -23.69 -8.31 5.94
C LEU A 601 -22.87 -9.43 5.32
N MET A 602 -21.62 -9.15 5.00
CA MET A 602 -20.68 -10.10 4.41
C MET A 602 -19.40 -10.13 5.23
N MET A 603 -18.76 -11.30 5.26
CA MET A 603 -17.45 -11.44 5.87
C MET A 603 -16.36 -10.95 4.91
N VAL A 604 -15.55 -10.00 5.36
CA VAL A 604 -14.33 -9.55 4.68
C VAL A 604 -13.10 -10.08 5.40
N GLN A 605 -12.01 -10.28 4.67
CA GLN A 605 -10.82 -11.00 5.12
C GLN A 605 -9.54 -10.22 4.82
N ASN A 606 -9.01 -9.58 5.85
CA ASN A 606 -7.67 -8.99 5.82
C ASN A 606 -6.62 -10.08 6.04
N VAL A 607 -5.50 -10.02 5.33
CA VAL A 607 -4.35 -10.90 5.54
C VAL A 607 -3.22 -10.12 6.21
N ILE A 608 -2.80 -10.56 7.40
CA ILE A 608 -1.79 -9.88 8.20
C ILE A 608 -0.56 -10.79 8.35
N GLY A 609 0.58 -10.35 7.83
CA GLY A 609 1.89 -11.00 7.99
C GLY A 609 2.78 -10.21 8.95
N VAL A 610 3.51 -10.89 9.84
CA VAL A 610 4.33 -10.24 10.87
C VAL A 610 5.76 -10.79 10.85
N ILE A 611 6.74 -9.90 10.71
CA ILE A 611 8.15 -10.18 10.98
C ILE A 611 8.50 -9.49 12.30
N GLU A 612 8.69 -10.28 13.36
CA GLU A 612 8.94 -9.76 14.70
C GLU A 612 10.32 -9.09 14.81
N GLY A 613 10.34 -7.90 15.40
CA GLY A 613 11.56 -7.14 15.68
C GLY A 613 12.38 -7.73 16.80
N ARG A 614 13.72 -7.71 16.67
CA ARG A 614 14.62 -8.33 17.66
C ARG A 614 14.87 -7.50 18.92
N GLU A 615 14.69 -6.17 18.83
CA GLU A 615 15.06 -5.22 19.89
C GLU A 615 13.85 -4.41 20.37
N GLU A 616 12.98 -4.01 19.44
CA GLU A 616 11.76 -3.25 19.69
C GLU A 616 10.56 -3.97 19.05
N PRO A 617 10.23 -5.21 19.48
CA PRO A 617 9.12 -5.98 18.89
C PRO A 617 7.76 -5.28 19.02
N ASP A 618 7.65 -4.31 19.94
CA ASP A 618 6.47 -3.50 20.20
C ASP A 618 6.44 -2.17 19.40
N ARG A 619 7.29 -2.01 18.39
CA ARG A 619 7.24 -0.88 17.44
C ARG A 619 6.95 -1.42 16.04
N TYR A 620 5.97 -0.83 15.35
CA TYR A 620 5.42 -1.39 14.11
C TYR A 620 5.69 -0.49 12.92
N VAL A 621 6.37 -1.01 11.91
CA VAL A 621 6.43 -0.43 10.56
C VAL A 621 5.45 -1.22 9.71
N LEU A 622 4.38 -0.56 9.25
CA LEU A 622 3.31 -1.21 8.51
C LEU A 622 3.46 -0.92 7.02
N LEU A 623 3.29 -1.94 6.18
CA LEU A 623 3.15 -1.82 4.73
C LEU A 623 1.76 -2.32 4.37
N GLY A 624 0.96 -1.51 3.66
CA GLY A 624 -0.43 -1.83 3.36
C GLY A 624 -0.81 -1.64 1.89
N ASN A 625 -1.76 -2.47 1.46
CA ASN A 625 -2.36 -2.46 0.13
C ASN A 625 -3.67 -3.26 0.18
N HIS A 626 -4.77 -2.78 -0.40
CA HIS A 626 -5.98 -3.59 -0.55
C HIS A 626 -5.88 -4.60 -1.70
N ARG A 627 -6.80 -5.57 -1.72
CA ARG A 627 -6.78 -6.70 -2.65
C ARG A 627 -8.04 -6.79 -3.50
N ASP A 628 -9.18 -6.49 -2.88
CA ASP A 628 -10.47 -6.56 -3.53
C ASP A 628 -10.51 -5.59 -4.71
N ALA A 629 -11.15 -6.02 -5.79
CA ALA A 629 -11.30 -5.23 -7.00
C ALA A 629 -12.74 -5.32 -7.49
N TRP A 630 -13.26 -4.24 -8.10
CA TRP A 630 -14.57 -4.29 -8.75
C TRP A 630 -14.70 -5.38 -9.82
N THR A 631 -13.63 -5.61 -10.57
CA THR A 631 -13.53 -6.61 -11.64
C THR A 631 -12.26 -7.46 -11.43
N PHE A 632 -11.32 -7.47 -12.38
CA PHE A 632 -10.05 -8.18 -12.27
C PHE A 632 -8.99 -7.39 -11.49
N GLY A 633 -8.97 -6.07 -11.65
CA GLY A 633 -8.17 -5.15 -10.86
C GLY A 633 -6.66 -5.32 -11.01
N ALA A 634 -6.15 -5.26 -12.24
CA ALA A 634 -4.72 -5.45 -12.50
C ALA A 634 -3.87 -4.23 -12.13
N VAL A 635 -4.37 -3.02 -12.36
CA VAL A 635 -3.81 -1.80 -11.80
C VAL A 635 -4.31 -1.69 -10.37
N ASP A 636 -5.62 -1.52 -10.21
CA ASP A 636 -6.28 -1.28 -8.93
C ASP A 636 -6.95 -2.56 -8.41
N PRO A 637 -6.43 -3.21 -7.35
CA PRO A 637 -5.20 -2.85 -6.60
C PRO A 637 -4.04 -3.82 -6.78
N ASN A 638 -4.20 -4.85 -7.62
CA ASN A 638 -3.30 -6.00 -7.55
C ASN A 638 -1.89 -5.72 -8.08
N SER A 639 -1.66 -4.56 -8.72
CA SER A 639 -0.30 -4.05 -8.97
C SER A 639 0.43 -3.80 -7.66
N GLY A 640 -0.24 -3.23 -6.65
CA GLY A 640 0.24 -3.08 -5.28
C GLY A 640 0.37 -4.39 -4.54
N THR A 641 -0.62 -5.29 -4.64
CA THR A 641 -0.54 -6.61 -3.97
C THR A 641 0.64 -7.40 -4.51
N SER A 642 0.87 -7.35 -5.83
CA SER A 642 2.03 -7.94 -6.47
C SER A 642 3.35 -7.35 -5.95
N ALA A 643 3.44 -6.03 -5.82
CA ALA A 643 4.61 -5.36 -5.25
C ALA A 643 4.83 -5.73 -3.77
N LEU A 644 3.77 -5.86 -2.97
CA LEU A 644 3.82 -6.27 -1.56
C LEU A 644 4.38 -7.70 -1.42
N LEU A 645 3.92 -8.63 -2.27
CA LEU A 645 4.43 -10.00 -2.29
C LEU A 645 5.90 -10.07 -2.75
N GLU A 646 6.30 -9.24 -3.72
CA GLU A 646 7.70 -9.11 -4.12
C GLU A 646 8.58 -8.57 -2.97
N VAL A 647 8.09 -7.59 -2.19
CA VAL A 647 8.78 -7.14 -0.96
C VAL A 647 8.92 -8.30 0.02
N ALA A 648 7.85 -9.05 0.28
CA ALA A 648 7.85 -10.19 1.19
C ALA A 648 8.87 -11.27 0.79
N GLU A 649 8.94 -11.62 -0.50
CA GLU A 649 9.93 -12.57 -1.02
C GLU A 649 11.37 -12.08 -0.80
N ARG A 650 11.64 -10.78 -1.01
CA ARG A 650 12.97 -10.20 -0.79
C ARG A 650 13.33 -10.18 0.69
N LEU A 651 12.40 -9.83 1.58
CA LEU A 651 12.61 -9.88 3.03
C LEU A 651 12.89 -11.31 3.51
N ASN A 652 12.20 -12.33 2.99
CA ASN A 652 12.52 -13.73 3.26
C ASN A 652 13.96 -14.09 2.84
N LYS A 653 14.39 -13.68 1.64
CA LYS A 653 15.77 -13.89 1.17
C LYS A 653 16.81 -13.20 2.09
N LEU A 654 16.47 -12.06 2.70
CA LEU A 654 17.32 -11.42 3.72
C LEU A 654 17.34 -12.21 5.03
N GLN A 655 16.17 -12.65 5.52
CA GLN A 655 16.06 -13.45 6.75
C GLN A 655 16.88 -14.75 6.68
N LYS A 656 16.82 -15.44 5.53
CA LYS A 656 17.66 -16.62 5.24
C LYS A 656 19.17 -16.35 5.27
N ARG A 657 19.58 -15.08 5.19
CA ARG A 657 20.98 -14.63 5.29
C ARG A 657 21.32 -14.02 6.66
N GLY A 658 20.43 -14.17 7.64
CA GLY A 658 20.64 -13.74 9.02
C GLY A 658 20.17 -12.33 9.35
N TRP A 659 19.44 -11.66 8.46
CA TRP A 659 18.81 -10.38 8.77
C TRP A 659 17.61 -10.58 9.70
N LYS A 660 17.49 -9.72 10.72
CA LYS A 660 16.31 -9.57 11.57
C LYS A 660 16.14 -8.08 11.86
N PRO A 661 14.93 -7.51 11.69
CA PRO A 661 14.73 -6.08 11.88
C PRO A 661 14.81 -5.71 13.36
N ARG A 662 15.16 -4.45 13.66
CA ARG A 662 15.13 -3.92 15.04
C ARG A 662 13.69 -3.82 15.53
N ARG A 663 12.81 -3.26 14.71
CA ARG A 663 11.35 -3.09 14.94
C ARG A 663 10.56 -4.14 14.17
N SER A 664 9.34 -4.44 14.59
CA SER A 664 8.50 -5.38 13.85
C SER A 664 8.00 -4.77 12.54
N ILE A 665 7.99 -5.55 11.48
CA ILE A 665 7.38 -5.20 10.19
C ILE A 665 6.06 -5.95 10.07
N ILE A 666 4.98 -5.23 9.76
CA ILE A 666 3.65 -5.79 9.53
C ILE A 666 3.27 -5.56 8.07
N LEU A 667 3.03 -6.66 7.35
CA LEU A 667 2.50 -6.66 5.99
C LEU A 667 0.99 -6.80 6.07
N CYS A 668 0.25 -5.83 5.56
CA CYS A 668 -1.19 -5.76 5.63
C CYS A 668 -1.75 -5.85 4.22
N ASN A 669 -2.64 -6.80 3.97
CA ASN A 669 -3.39 -6.87 2.74
C ASN A 669 -4.88 -6.76 3.06
N TRP A 670 -5.45 -5.60 2.73
CA TRP A 670 -6.79 -5.20 3.11
C TRP A 670 -7.84 -5.76 2.14
N ASP A 671 -9.07 -5.84 2.64
CA ASP A 671 -10.25 -6.24 1.88
C ASP A 671 -11.33 -5.16 1.99
N ALA A 672 -12.27 -5.14 1.06
CA ALA A 672 -13.37 -4.19 0.97
C ALA A 672 -12.95 -2.72 1.00
N GLU A 673 -11.79 -2.38 0.43
CA GLU A 673 -11.39 -0.98 0.25
C GLU A 673 -12.33 -0.26 -0.71
N GLU A 674 -12.72 -0.95 -1.78
CA GLU A 674 -13.51 -0.40 -2.89
C GLU A 674 -14.90 0.10 -2.45
N TYR A 675 -15.36 -0.42 -1.31
CA TYR A 675 -16.62 -0.09 -0.66
C TYR A 675 -16.51 1.07 0.36
N GLY A 676 -15.34 1.66 0.57
CA GLY A 676 -15.12 2.77 1.50
C GLY A 676 -14.09 2.46 2.59
N LEU A 677 -12.95 1.88 2.21
CA LEU A 677 -11.84 1.54 3.11
C LEU A 677 -12.24 0.61 4.26
N LEU A 678 -13.16 -0.33 4.03
CA LEU A 678 -13.79 -1.08 5.13
C LEU A 678 -12.74 -1.90 5.89
N GLY A 679 -12.01 -2.80 5.23
CA GLY A 679 -11.09 -3.70 5.93
C GLY A 679 -9.99 -3.00 6.71
N SER A 680 -9.37 -1.96 6.15
CA SER A 680 -8.32 -1.20 6.85
C SER A 680 -8.91 -0.38 8.01
N THR A 681 -10.06 0.26 7.82
CA THR A 681 -10.73 1.05 8.85
C THR A 681 -11.17 0.19 10.02
N GLU A 682 -11.87 -0.92 9.77
CA GLU A 682 -12.30 -1.85 10.81
C GLU A 682 -11.10 -2.38 11.62
N TRP A 683 -9.99 -2.68 10.92
CA TRP A 683 -8.77 -3.14 11.59
C TRP A 683 -8.10 -2.07 12.44
N VAL A 684 -8.09 -0.82 11.98
CA VAL A 684 -7.59 0.31 12.77
C VAL A 684 -8.47 0.56 13.99
N GLU A 685 -9.80 0.45 13.85
CA GLU A 685 -10.74 0.62 14.96
C GLU A 685 -10.60 -0.48 16.01
N ASP A 686 -10.42 -1.74 15.59
CA ASP A 686 -10.20 -2.88 16.50
C ASP A 686 -8.84 -2.78 17.24
N ASN A 687 -7.84 -2.16 16.60
CA ASN A 687 -6.47 -2.08 17.12
C ASN A 687 -6.05 -0.67 17.54
N ARG A 688 -7.01 0.23 17.77
CA ARG A 688 -6.76 1.67 17.90
C ARG A 688 -5.75 2.02 18.98
N GLU A 689 -5.89 1.47 20.20
CA GLU A 689 -4.96 1.77 21.30
C GLU A 689 -3.55 1.23 21.03
N VAL A 690 -3.48 0.06 20.38
CA VAL A 690 -2.21 -0.58 20.02
C VAL A 690 -1.49 0.26 18.97
N LEU A 691 -2.18 0.67 17.91
CA LEU A 691 -1.61 1.51 16.83
C LEU A 691 -1.24 2.91 17.33
N ALA A 692 -2.08 3.51 18.17
CA ALA A 692 -1.79 4.80 18.79
C ALA A 692 -0.49 4.77 19.60
N SER A 693 -0.19 3.65 20.27
CA SER A 693 0.99 3.52 21.14
C SER A 693 2.24 2.92 20.49
N ARG A 694 2.11 2.19 19.36
CA ARG A 694 3.19 1.35 18.81
C ARG A 694 3.51 1.59 17.33
N ALA A 695 2.60 2.15 16.53
CA ALA A 695 2.82 2.31 15.10
C ALA A 695 3.83 3.44 14.82
N VAL A 696 4.96 3.08 14.22
CA VAL A 696 6.02 4.01 13.81
C VAL A 696 5.57 4.77 12.57
N ALA A 697 5.17 4.05 11.52
CA ALA A 697 4.65 4.61 10.28
C ALA A 697 3.83 3.57 9.50
N TYR A 698 2.95 4.06 8.63
CA TYR A 698 2.18 3.27 7.66
C TYR A 698 2.60 3.64 6.24
N LEU A 699 3.03 2.65 5.46
CA LEU A 699 3.51 2.83 4.09
C LEU A 699 2.51 2.18 3.13
N ASN A 700 1.69 3.00 2.49
CA ASN A 700 0.67 2.56 1.56
C ASN A 700 1.21 2.54 0.14
N ILE A 701 0.88 1.47 -0.57
CA ILE A 701 0.85 1.43 -2.03
C ILE A 701 -0.45 0.75 -2.40
N ASP A 702 -1.40 1.54 -2.86
CA ASP A 702 -2.64 1.07 -3.45
C ASP A 702 -2.32 0.48 -4.83
N SER A 703 -2.34 1.33 -5.86
CA SER A 703 -1.93 0.97 -7.20
C SER A 703 -0.44 1.26 -7.38
N ALA A 704 0.39 0.21 -7.35
CA ALA A 704 1.84 0.37 -7.56
C ALA A 704 2.16 0.95 -8.94
N VAL A 705 1.44 0.54 -9.98
CA VAL A 705 1.72 0.97 -11.35
C VAL A 705 0.46 1.10 -12.19
N SER A 706 0.21 2.28 -12.73
CA SER A 706 -0.75 2.55 -13.80
C SER A 706 -0.07 3.10 -15.07
N GLY A 707 1.22 3.47 -14.98
CA GLY A 707 2.00 4.01 -16.11
C GLY A 707 3.39 4.53 -15.69
N PRO A 708 4.06 5.33 -16.54
CA PRO A 708 5.32 5.99 -16.20
C PRO A 708 5.13 7.21 -15.27
N GLY A 709 6.23 7.62 -14.63
CA GLY A 709 6.26 8.78 -13.73
C GLY A 709 6.00 8.38 -12.27
N PHE A 710 6.87 8.80 -11.36
CA PHE A 710 6.75 8.47 -9.93
C PHE A 710 6.08 9.59 -9.17
N HIS A 711 5.12 9.22 -8.32
CA HIS A 711 4.37 10.12 -7.47
C HIS A 711 4.41 9.62 -6.03
N ALA A 712 4.45 10.56 -5.09
CA ALA A 712 4.33 10.21 -3.68
C ALA A 712 3.71 11.35 -2.87
N MET A 713 3.00 10.97 -1.82
CA MET A 713 2.43 11.85 -0.82
C MET A 713 2.86 11.36 0.55
N ALA A 714 3.16 12.28 1.48
CA ALA A 714 3.62 11.89 2.80
C ALA A 714 3.34 12.94 3.87
N THR A 715 3.32 12.50 5.12
CA THR A 715 3.50 13.39 6.26
C THR A 715 4.95 13.95 6.23
N PRO A 716 5.16 15.28 6.40
CA PRO A 716 6.43 15.95 6.08
C PRO A 716 7.71 15.43 6.74
N GLN A 717 7.59 14.84 7.93
CA GLN A 717 8.71 14.24 8.65
C GLN A 717 9.33 13.05 7.91
N LEU A 718 8.64 12.47 6.92
CA LEU A 718 9.12 11.38 6.07
C LEU A 718 9.71 11.86 4.73
N ASP A 719 9.63 13.16 4.42
CA ASP A 719 10.02 13.70 3.12
C ASP A 719 11.48 13.39 2.78
N GLU A 720 12.41 13.66 3.71
CA GLU A 720 13.85 13.43 3.47
C GLU A 720 14.16 11.93 3.36
N LEU A 721 13.50 11.09 4.16
CA LEU A 721 13.63 9.63 4.08
C LEU A 721 13.23 9.11 2.69
N LEU A 722 12.11 9.60 2.16
CA LEU A 722 11.59 9.25 0.85
C LEU A 722 12.54 9.70 -0.26
N LYS A 723 13.05 10.94 -0.19
CA LYS A 723 14.06 11.46 -1.14
C LYS A 723 15.35 10.64 -1.10
N GLU A 724 15.83 10.27 0.09
CA GLU A 724 17.01 9.42 0.25
C GLU A 724 16.82 8.02 -0.34
N ALA A 725 15.64 7.43 -0.15
CA ALA A 725 15.31 6.13 -0.72
C ALA A 725 15.26 6.20 -2.26
N ALA A 726 14.60 7.22 -2.81
CA ALA A 726 14.52 7.44 -4.26
C ALA A 726 15.90 7.66 -4.91
N LYS A 727 16.87 8.25 -4.21
CA LYS A 727 18.26 8.39 -4.69
C LYS A 727 19.01 7.06 -4.80
N LYS A 728 18.53 6.00 -4.14
CA LYS A 728 19.15 4.67 -4.17
C LYS A 728 18.48 3.70 -5.14
N VAL A 729 17.28 4.04 -5.63
CA VAL A 729 16.52 3.23 -6.58
C VAL A 729 16.81 3.72 -7.99
N GLN A 730 17.11 2.79 -8.90
CA GLN A 730 17.30 3.09 -10.32
C GLN A 730 15.96 3.42 -10.97
N ASP A 731 15.93 4.41 -11.85
CA ASP A 731 14.72 4.72 -12.59
C ASP A 731 14.35 3.57 -13.56
N PRO A 732 13.10 3.07 -13.54
CA PRO A 732 12.70 1.90 -14.33
C PRO A 732 12.61 2.18 -15.84
N ASP A 733 12.45 3.45 -16.23
CA ASP A 733 12.25 3.92 -17.60
C ASP A 733 13.56 4.46 -18.22
N ASN A 734 14.49 4.92 -17.38
CA ASN A 734 15.79 5.41 -17.77
C ASN A 734 16.91 4.90 -16.82
N PRO A 735 17.61 3.81 -17.18
CA PRO A 735 18.62 3.22 -16.31
C PRO A 735 19.87 4.09 -16.11
N SER A 736 20.03 5.22 -16.83
CA SER A 736 21.19 6.11 -16.64
C SER A 736 21.07 7.03 -15.42
N GLN A 737 19.92 7.02 -14.73
CA GLN A 737 19.63 7.91 -13.62
C GLN A 737 18.90 7.18 -12.49
N THR A 738 18.84 7.84 -11.34
CA THR A 738 18.06 7.42 -10.18
C THR A 738 16.61 7.86 -10.30
N LEU A 739 15.73 7.20 -9.55
CA LEU A 739 14.32 7.58 -9.45
C LEU A 739 14.17 9.02 -8.94
N TYR A 740 15.04 9.46 -8.02
CA TYR A 740 15.03 10.85 -7.55
C TYR A 740 15.35 11.86 -8.65
N GLU A 741 16.32 11.56 -9.52
CA GLU A 741 16.71 12.47 -10.61
C GLU A 741 15.58 12.66 -11.63
N SER A 742 14.85 11.60 -11.98
CA SER A 742 13.68 11.72 -12.85
C SER A 742 12.52 12.43 -12.16
N TRP A 743 12.29 12.13 -10.88
CA TRP A 743 11.20 12.68 -10.10
C TRP A 743 11.31 14.20 -9.91
N VAL A 744 12.51 14.72 -9.64
CA VAL A 744 12.75 16.17 -9.51
C VAL A 744 12.60 16.94 -10.83
N MET A 745 12.69 16.25 -11.98
CA MET A 745 12.42 16.86 -13.28
C MET A 745 10.94 16.88 -13.66
N SER A 746 10.06 16.30 -12.84
CA SER A 746 8.62 16.32 -13.10
C SER A 746 8.01 17.70 -12.84
N ASP A 747 6.91 18.01 -13.53
CA ASP A 747 6.16 19.27 -13.37
C ASP A 747 5.31 19.32 -12.08
N TYR A 748 5.34 18.25 -11.28
CA TYR A 748 4.53 18.10 -10.08
C TYR A 748 5.27 18.58 -8.81
N PRO A 749 4.55 18.99 -7.75
CA PRO A 749 5.17 19.10 -6.45
C PRO A 749 5.86 17.77 -6.12
N LEU A 750 7.12 17.84 -5.72
CA LEU A 750 7.94 16.65 -5.52
C LEU A 750 7.20 15.66 -4.59
N ILE A 751 6.69 16.12 -3.45
CA ILE A 751 5.92 15.30 -2.51
C ILE A 751 4.59 16.00 -2.22
N GLY A 752 3.46 15.30 -2.48
CA GLY A 752 2.12 15.76 -2.11
C GLY A 752 1.80 15.54 -0.63
N ARG A 753 0.63 16.00 -0.18
CA ARG A 753 0.18 15.87 1.20
C ARG A 753 -1.06 14.97 1.30
N LEU A 754 -1.16 14.24 2.41
CA LEU A 754 -2.20 13.24 2.68
C LEU A 754 -3.51 13.89 3.14
N GLY A 755 -3.93 14.95 2.44
CA GLY A 755 -5.19 15.64 2.67
C GLY A 755 -6.41 14.81 2.24
N GLY A 756 -6.30 14.00 1.18
CA GLY A 756 -7.43 13.21 0.68
C GLY A 756 -7.74 11.98 1.53
N GLY A 757 -8.95 11.43 1.41
CA GLY A 757 -9.42 10.22 2.10
C GLY A 757 -9.53 8.98 1.21
N GLY A 758 -8.90 8.98 0.03
CA GLY A 758 -9.21 8.04 -1.06
C GLY A 758 -8.50 6.69 -1.07
N THR A 759 -7.80 6.29 -0.01
CA THR A 759 -7.18 4.95 0.12
C THR A 759 -6.82 4.68 1.60
N ASP A 760 -6.37 3.46 1.91
CA ASP A 760 -6.25 2.88 3.25
C ASP A 760 -5.42 3.69 4.27
N PHE A 761 -4.54 4.61 3.84
CA PHE A 761 -3.78 5.45 4.78
C PHE A 761 -4.67 6.35 5.65
N ALA A 762 -5.92 6.63 5.22
CA ALA A 762 -6.81 7.57 5.88
C ALA A 762 -7.05 7.21 7.36
N ALA A 763 -7.34 5.94 7.67
CA ALA A 763 -7.54 5.48 9.04
C ALA A 763 -6.26 5.61 9.89
N PHE A 764 -5.09 5.44 9.29
CA PHE A 764 -3.82 5.55 9.99
C PHE A 764 -3.49 7.01 10.35
N VAL A 765 -3.42 7.90 9.36
CA VAL A 765 -3.00 9.30 9.60
C VAL A 765 -4.13 10.18 10.12
N GLN A 766 -5.35 10.04 9.58
CA GLN A 766 -6.43 11.00 9.85
C GLN A 766 -7.23 10.64 11.10
N HIS A 767 -7.32 9.35 11.45
CA HIS A 767 -8.02 8.91 12.67
C HIS A 767 -7.07 8.68 13.86
N VAL A 768 -5.93 8.01 13.65
CA VAL A 768 -4.98 7.68 14.73
C VAL A 768 -3.83 8.68 14.84
N GLY A 769 -3.39 9.30 13.74
CA GLY A 769 -2.22 10.19 13.71
C GLY A 769 -0.89 9.45 13.47
N VAL A 770 -0.92 8.35 12.72
CA VAL A 770 0.27 7.58 12.31
C VAL A 770 0.96 8.27 11.12
N PRO A 771 2.27 8.58 11.19
CA PRO A 771 3.03 9.06 10.05
C PRO A 771 2.84 8.13 8.85
N SER A 772 2.53 8.68 7.68
CA SER A 772 2.12 7.86 6.55
C SER A 772 2.74 8.31 5.24
N VAL A 773 2.87 7.37 4.30
CA VAL A 773 3.27 7.60 2.91
C VAL A 773 2.31 6.88 1.98
N GLU A 774 1.99 7.51 0.85
CA GLU A 774 1.37 6.92 -0.33
C GLU A 774 2.32 7.09 -1.51
N MET A 775 2.49 6.08 -2.36
CA MET A 775 3.35 6.20 -3.54
C MET A 775 2.92 5.27 -4.68
N SER A 776 3.12 5.74 -5.92
CA SER A 776 2.72 5.01 -7.13
C SER A 776 3.56 5.41 -8.34
N PHE A 777 3.50 4.58 -9.38
CA PHE A 777 3.94 4.92 -10.73
C PHE A 777 2.75 5.13 -11.65
N GLY A 778 2.71 6.25 -12.37
CA GLY A 778 1.53 6.71 -13.07
C GLY A 778 0.52 7.36 -12.12
N LYS A 779 -0.51 7.97 -12.70
CA LYS A 779 -1.54 8.69 -11.94
C LYS A 779 -2.91 8.24 -12.40
N ASP A 780 -3.29 8.68 -13.60
CA ASP A 780 -4.60 8.38 -14.18
C ASP A 780 -4.44 7.32 -15.27
N TYR A 781 -5.36 6.35 -15.30
CA TYR A 781 -5.41 5.35 -16.36
C TYR A 781 -6.83 5.15 -16.89
N PRO A 782 -7.00 4.98 -18.22
CA PRO A 782 -8.33 5.12 -18.81
C PRO A 782 -9.30 3.99 -18.49
N VAL A 783 -8.83 2.80 -18.10
CA VAL A 783 -9.68 1.61 -17.89
C VAL A 783 -10.09 1.39 -16.43
N TYR A 784 -9.88 2.39 -15.58
CA TYR A 784 -10.17 2.38 -14.14
C TYR A 784 -11.58 1.85 -13.81
N HIS A 785 -11.66 0.95 -12.84
CA HIS A 785 -12.87 0.24 -12.37
C HIS A 785 -13.74 -0.36 -13.48
N SER A 786 -13.17 -0.69 -14.64
CA SER A 786 -13.90 -1.34 -15.73
C SER A 786 -13.48 -2.80 -15.84
N MET A 787 -14.16 -3.58 -16.68
CA MET A 787 -13.72 -4.96 -16.94
C MET A 787 -12.39 -5.04 -17.71
N TYR A 788 -11.92 -3.92 -18.26
CA TYR A 788 -10.69 -3.83 -19.04
C TYR A 788 -9.46 -3.52 -18.19
N ASP A 789 -9.62 -3.33 -16.88
CA ASP A 789 -8.51 -3.33 -15.92
C ASP A 789 -8.04 -4.77 -15.67
N ASP A 790 -7.41 -5.35 -16.69
CA ASP A 790 -6.97 -6.74 -16.73
C ASP A 790 -5.44 -6.86 -16.89
N PHE A 791 -4.92 -8.08 -16.74
CA PHE A 791 -3.48 -8.34 -16.87
C PHE A 791 -2.94 -7.97 -18.25
N ILE A 792 -3.76 -8.08 -19.30
CA ILE A 792 -3.34 -7.78 -20.67
C ILE A 792 -3.14 -6.28 -20.86
N TRP A 793 -4.01 -5.46 -20.26
CA TRP A 793 -3.82 -4.01 -20.23
C TRP A 793 -2.52 -3.65 -19.53
N MET A 794 -2.26 -4.22 -18.35
CA MET A 794 -1.01 -4.00 -17.62
C MET A 794 0.21 -4.39 -18.46
N GLN A 795 0.19 -5.60 -19.03
CA GLN A 795 1.30 -6.12 -19.83
C GLN A 795 1.55 -5.32 -21.11
N LYS A 796 0.55 -4.66 -21.68
CA LYS A 796 0.70 -3.88 -22.92
C LYS A 796 1.04 -2.42 -22.68
N PHE A 797 0.43 -1.81 -21.67
CA PHE A 797 0.39 -0.35 -21.53
C PHE A 797 0.86 0.12 -20.16
N GLY A 798 0.49 -0.58 -19.07
CA GLY A 798 0.88 -0.20 -17.70
C GLY A 798 2.37 -0.41 -17.43
N ASP A 799 2.88 -1.64 -17.57
CA ASP A 799 4.29 -2.00 -17.32
C ASP A 799 4.74 -3.25 -18.11
N PRO A 800 5.03 -3.12 -19.42
CA PRO A 800 5.28 -4.28 -20.27
C PRO A 800 6.45 -5.19 -19.87
N LEU A 801 7.40 -4.67 -19.10
CA LEU A 801 8.56 -5.40 -18.61
C LEU A 801 8.56 -5.58 -17.09
N PHE A 802 7.50 -5.17 -16.40
CA PHE A 802 7.38 -5.23 -14.94
C PHE A 802 8.54 -4.53 -14.19
N ARG A 803 9.15 -3.51 -14.81
CA ARG A 803 10.28 -2.77 -14.22
C ARG A 803 9.81 -1.75 -13.19
N ARG A 804 8.66 -1.14 -13.42
CA ARG A 804 8.06 -0.15 -12.50
C ARG A 804 7.54 -0.84 -11.26
N HIS A 805 6.94 -2.03 -11.38
CA HIS A 805 6.57 -2.87 -10.23
C HIS A 805 7.78 -3.16 -9.34
N VAL A 806 8.90 -3.55 -9.96
CA VAL A 806 10.15 -3.81 -9.25
C VAL A 806 10.71 -2.54 -8.61
N ALA A 807 10.62 -1.38 -9.27
CA ALA A 807 11.03 -0.10 -8.69
C ALA A 807 10.15 0.30 -7.50
N ALA A 808 8.82 0.13 -7.61
CA ALA A 808 7.85 0.37 -6.52
C ALA A 808 8.17 -0.50 -5.30
N ALA A 809 8.32 -1.82 -5.48
CA ALA A 809 8.74 -2.73 -4.41
C ALA A 809 10.12 -2.36 -3.82
N SER A 810 11.03 -1.81 -4.64
CA SER A 810 12.36 -1.40 -4.20
C SER A 810 12.33 -0.18 -3.28
N ILE A 811 11.61 0.88 -3.66
CA ILE A 811 11.49 2.08 -2.82
C ILE A 811 10.67 1.79 -1.56
N TRP A 812 9.56 1.07 -1.69
CA TRP A 812 8.66 0.73 -0.59
C TRP A 812 9.38 -0.07 0.49
N GLY A 813 10.04 -1.16 0.10
CA GLY A 813 10.79 -2.00 1.03
C GLY A 813 12.03 -1.31 1.59
N LEU A 814 12.69 -0.42 0.84
CA LEU A 814 13.85 0.32 1.35
C LEU A 814 13.47 1.31 2.45
N ILE A 815 12.34 2.01 2.30
CA ILE A 815 11.80 2.89 3.34
C ILE A 815 11.43 2.08 4.59
N ALA A 816 10.75 0.94 4.39
CA ALA A 816 10.42 0.03 5.48
C ALA A 816 11.67 -0.46 6.22
N LEU A 817 12.71 -0.89 5.50
CA LEU A 817 13.97 -1.33 6.08
C LEU A 817 14.68 -0.22 6.86
N LYS A 818 14.69 1.02 6.37
CA LYS A 818 15.27 2.16 7.10
C LYS A 818 14.51 2.44 8.40
N LEU A 819 13.17 2.46 8.36
CA LEU A 819 12.35 2.65 9.56
C LEU A 819 12.47 1.47 10.54
N ALA A 820 12.63 0.25 10.03
CA ALA A 820 12.69 -0.96 10.84
C ALA A 820 14.07 -1.25 11.41
N ASP A 821 15.16 -0.81 10.78
CA ASP A 821 16.55 -1.13 11.17
C ASP A 821 17.29 0.03 11.85
N GLU A 822 17.01 1.29 11.50
CA GLU A 822 17.78 2.43 12.02
C GLU A 822 17.55 2.62 13.54
N GLU A 823 18.64 2.83 14.29
CA GLU A 823 18.59 3.01 15.75
C GLU A 823 17.71 4.21 16.13
N PHE A 824 17.92 5.34 15.47
CA PHE A 824 17.13 6.55 15.59
C PHE A 824 16.13 6.64 14.43
N LEU A 825 14.87 6.96 14.72
CA LEU A 825 13.87 7.17 13.67
C LEU A 825 14.30 8.34 12.77
N PRO A 826 14.33 8.16 11.44
CA PRO A 826 14.74 9.20 10.48
C PRO A 826 13.60 10.22 10.22
N PHE A 827 12.99 10.74 11.28
CA PHE A 827 11.94 11.77 11.18
C PHE A 827 12.53 13.17 11.26
N ASP A 828 12.12 14.05 10.35
CA ASP A 828 12.53 15.46 10.34
C ASP A 828 11.37 16.45 10.56
N TYR A 829 11.20 16.90 11.81
CA TYR A 829 10.19 17.90 12.14
C TYR A 829 10.55 19.33 11.72
N MET A 830 11.77 19.59 11.22
CA MET A 830 12.09 20.88 10.58
C MET A 830 11.37 21.00 9.23
N SER A 831 11.34 19.93 8.45
CA SER A 831 10.54 19.84 7.21
C SER A 831 9.05 20.06 7.51
N TYR A 832 8.53 19.46 8.59
CA TYR A 832 7.15 19.66 9.02
C TYR A 832 6.83 21.13 9.36
N ALA A 833 7.69 21.79 10.13
CA ALA A 833 7.48 23.20 10.46
C ALA A 833 7.53 24.11 9.23
N SER A 834 8.33 23.76 8.23
CA SER A 834 8.42 24.49 6.96
C SER A 834 7.16 24.32 6.12
N GLU A 835 6.64 23.09 6.02
CA GLU A 835 5.37 22.80 5.34
C GLU A 835 4.18 23.51 6.00
N LEU A 836 4.09 23.49 7.33
CA LEU A 836 3.04 24.20 8.06
C LEU A 836 3.07 25.71 7.77
N GLN A 837 4.27 26.28 7.66
CA GLN A 837 4.43 27.69 7.31
C GLN A 837 3.93 27.96 5.89
N GLN A 838 4.36 27.17 4.90
CA GLN A 838 3.92 27.31 3.51
C GLN A 838 2.40 27.16 3.37
N SER A 839 1.82 26.14 4.01
CA SER A 839 0.37 25.92 4.05
C SER A 839 -0.36 27.12 4.68
N THR A 840 0.19 27.72 5.73
CA THR A 840 -0.42 28.90 6.40
C THR A 840 -0.40 30.13 5.50
N GLU A 841 0.70 30.37 4.79
CA GLU A 841 0.86 31.49 3.87
C GLU A 841 -0.13 31.44 2.69
N LEU A 842 -0.54 30.24 2.25
CA LEU A 842 -1.57 30.08 1.22
C LEU A 842 -2.92 30.60 1.70
N PHE A 843 -3.37 30.19 2.89
CA PHE A 843 -4.64 30.65 3.46
C PHE A 843 -4.63 32.13 3.84
N GLU A 844 -3.51 32.65 4.31
CA GLU A 844 -3.39 34.08 4.65
C GLU A 844 -3.61 34.98 3.43
N LYS A 845 -3.13 34.57 2.26
CA LYS A 845 -3.38 35.28 0.99
C LYS A 845 -4.86 35.31 0.61
N GLU A 846 -5.61 34.26 0.92
CA GLU A 846 -7.05 34.17 0.61
C GLU A 846 -7.92 35.08 1.50
N VAL A 847 -7.41 35.48 2.67
CA VAL A 847 -8.16 36.29 3.65
C VAL A 847 -7.69 37.74 3.76
N LEU A 848 -6.86 38.22 2.82
CA LEU A 848 -6.36 39.60 2.83
C LEU A 848 -7.51 40.62 2.99
N GLY A 849 -7.41 41.45 4.02
CA GLY A 849 -8.42 42.47 4.36
C GLY A 849 -9.64 41.96 5.16
N ARG A 850 -9.63 40.70 5.63
CA ARG A 850 -10.68 40.11 6.48
C ARG A 850 -10.26 40.08 7.96
N PRO A 851 -11.20 40.00 8.91
CA PRO A 851 -10.90 40.03 10.35
C PRO A 851 -10.41 38.66 10.88
N VAL A 852 -9.39 38.10 10.24
CA VAL A 852 -8.77 36.81 10.60
C VAL A 852 -7.26 37.01 10.73
N SER A 853 -6.67 36.53 11.82
CA SER A 853 -5.24 36.59 12.07
C SER A 853 -4.65 35.19 12.21
N PHE A 854 -3.65 34.89 11.39
CA PHE A 854 -2.85 33.66 11.43
C PHE A 854 -1.65 33.73 12.39
N ALA A 855 -1.44 34.86 13.08
CA ALA A 855 -0.37 35.03 14.07
C ALA A 855 -0.28 33.89 15.12
N PRO A 856 -1.39 33.33 15.65
CA PRO A 856 -1.32 32.20 16.58
C PRO A 856 -0.65 30.94 16.00
N ILE A 857 -0.87 30.67 14.71
CA ILE A 857 -0.25 29.53 14.02
C ILE A 857 1.24 29.78 13.83
N TYR A 858 1.65 30.95 13.33
CA TYR A 858 3.06 31.30 13.19
C TYR A 858 3.84 31.20 14.51
N GLN A 859 3.27 31.72 15.61
CA GLN A 859 3.88 31.60 16.93
C GLN A 859 4.03 30.14 17.40
N SER A 860 3.13 29.26 17.00
CA SER A 860 3.17 27.84 17.35
C SER A 860 4.14 27.07 16.46
N ILE A 861 4.24 27.42 15.17
CA ILE A 861 5.24 26.92 14.23
C ILE A 861 6.65 27.25 14.72
N GLU A 862 6.90 28.48 15.17
CA GLU A 862 8.21 28.87 15.71
C GLU A 862 8.60 28.04 16.95
N LYS A 863 7.62 27.64 17.78
CA LYS A 863 7.87 26.70 18.89
C LYS A 863 8.21 25.31 18.39
N LEU A 864 7.52 24.82 17.35
CA LEU A 864 7.84 23.54 16.72
C LEU A 864 9.23 23.55 16.09
N LYS A 865 9.64 24.62 15.40
CA LYS A 865 11.01 24.77 14.86
C LYS A 865 12.07 24.68 15.95
N ARG A 866 11.87 25.38 17.07
CA ARG A 866 12.79 25.32 18.22
C ARG A 866 12.85 23.92 18.83
N ALA A 867 11.69 23.28 19.01
CA ALA A 867 11.59 21.91 19.50
C ALA A 867 12.32 20.91 18.58
N ALA A 868 12.16 21.06 17.26
CA ALA A 868 12.84 20.25 16.26
C ALA A 868 14.36 20.46 16.28
N ALA A 869 14.83 21.70 16.47
CA ALA A 869 16.25 21.97 16.64
C ALA A 869 16.84 21.31 17.90
N ILE A 870 16.09 21.33 19.02
CA ILE A 870 16.49 20.71 20.29
C ILE A 870 16.64 19.20 20.14
N ILE A 871 15.62 18.49 19.65
CA ILE A 871 15.67 17.03 19.52
C ILE A 871 16.74 16.58 18.51
N ASN A 872 16.99 17.38 17.46
CA ASN A 872 18.09 17.13 16.52
C ASN A 872 19.47 17.30 17.18
N SER A 873 19.63 18.26 18.10
CA SER A 873 20.85 18.39 18.91
C SER A 873 21.02 17.19 19.84
N GLU A 874 19.95 16.80 20.54
CA GLU A 874 19.95 15.66 21.45
C GLU A 874 20.31 14.35 20.73
N ARG A 875 19.74 14.14 19.53
CA ARG A 875 20.10 13.02 18.65
C ARG A 875 21.59 13.02 18.33
N LYS A 876 22.13 14.15 17.88
CA LYS A 876 23.57 14.28 17.55
C LYS A 876 24.46 14.03 18.77
N GLU A 877 24.05 14.44 19.96
CA GLU A 877 24.79 14.16 21.21
C GLU A 877 24.77 12.67 21.57
N LEU A 878 23.64 11.99 21.38
CA LEU A 878 23.53 10.55 21.58
C LEU A 878 24.31 9.75 20.52
N GLU A 879 24.35 10.25 19.29
CA GLU A 879 25.16 9.69 18.19
C GLU A 879 26.67 9.92 18.41
N GLY A 880 27.05 11.12 18.86
CA GLY A 880 28.44 11.61 18.95
C GLY A 880 29.23 11.25 20.20
N LYS A 881 28.65 10.54 21.18
CA LYS A 881 29.41 10.01 22.32
C LYS A 881 30.44 8.99 21.85
N ASN A 882 31.71 9.41 21.89
CA ASN A 882 32.90 8.65 21.49
C ASN A 882 32.86 7.20 21.99
N TRP A 883 32.83 6.27 21.04
CA TRP A 883 32.85 4.82 21.23
C TRP A 883 34.01 4.31 22.11
N LEU A 884 35.07 5.11 22.28
CA LEU A 884 36.26 4.78 23.05
C LEU A 884 36.13 4.98 24.58
N LEU A 885 35.15 5.73 25.07
CA LEU A 885 35.08 6.13 26.49
C LEU A 885 33.72 5.90 27.18
N THR A 886 32.69 5.42 26.49
CA THR A 886 31.40 5.09 27.12
C THR A 886 30.99 3.65 26.83
N TRP A 887 31.38 2.74 27.72
CA TRP A 887 30.79 1.41 27.79
C TRP A 887 29.31 1.57 28.18
N LYS A 888 28.45 1.52 27.15
CA LYS A 888 26.98 1.63 27.10
C LYS A 888 26.44 3.03 26.73
N LYS A 889 26.19 3.23 25.43
CA LYS A 889 25.05 4.06 24.98
C LYS A 889 23.81 3.57 25.73
N ASP A 890 23.03 4.49 26.30
CA ASP A 890 21.84 4.17 27.09
C ASP A 890 20.66 3.88 26.15
N PRO A 891 20.24 2.61 25.98
CA PRO A 891 19.16 2.26 25.06
C PRO A 891 17.82 2.89 25.45
N ILE A 892 17.65 3.23 26.74
CA ILE A 892 16.43 3.87 27.25
C ILE A 892 16.34 5.30 26.71
N LYS A 893 17.45 6.03 26.62
CA LYS A 893 17.46 7.40 26.06
C LYS A 893 17.16 7.42 24.57
N VAL A 894 17.69 6.45 23.82
CA VAL A 894 17.35 6.27 22.40
C VAL A 894 15.86 5.97 22.24
N ARG A 895 15.33 5.08 23.09
CA ARG A 895 13.90 4.76 23.09
C ARG A 895 13.03 5.97 23.42
N GLU A 896 13.36 6.73 24.46
CA GLU A 896 12.64 7.95 24.85
C GLU A 896 12.65 9.01 23.75
N LEU A 897 13.77 9.17 23.04
CA LEU A 897 13.86 10.05 21.89
C LEU A 897 12.97 9.56 20.74
N ASN A 898 13.03 8.27 20.39
CA ASN A 898 12.19 7.69 19.34
C ASN A 898 10.69 7.77 19.67
N ASP A 899 10.33 7.58 20.95
CA ASP A 899 8.94 7.68 21.39
C ASP A 899 8.43 9.12 21.25
N ARG A 900 9.24 10.14 21.58
CA ARG A 900 8.88 11.54 21.31
C ARG A 900 8.70 11.80 19.82
N LEU A 901 9.63 11.34 18.98
CA LEU A 901 9.52 11.48 17.52
C LEU A 901 8.23 10.84 16.97
N MET A 902 7.87 9.65 17.47
CA MET A 902 6.68 8.91 17.05
C MET A 902 5.38 9.58 17.54
N MET A 903 5.35 10.04 18.79
CA MET A 903 4.16 10.63 19.40
C MET A 903 3.86 12.05 18.93
N THR A 904 4.83 12.77 18.38
CA THR A 904 4.60 14.14 17.89
C THR A 904 3.52 14.20 16.79
N GLU A 905 3.43 13.23 15.89
CA GLU A 905 2.34 13.18 14.90
C GLU A 905 0.97 12.99 15.55
N ARG A 906 0.89 12.13 16.57
CA ARG A 906 -0.35 11.88 17.34
C ARG A 906 -0.88 13.15 17.99
N ALA A 907 0.00 14.09 18.35
CA ALA A 907 -0.36 15.35 18.99
C ALA A 907 -1.10 16.33 18.07
N PHE A 908 -1.12 16.09 16.75
CA PHE A 908 -1.95 16.84 15.82
C PHE A 908 -3.41 16.37 15.79
N THR A 909 -3.73 15.25 16.44
CA THR A 909 -5.10 14.75 16.55
C THR A 909 -5.88 15.44 17.68
N ASN A 910 -7.18 15.59 17.47
CA ASN A 910 -8.11 16.15 18.44
C ASN A 910 -9.27 15.17 18.68
N ARG A 911 -9.63 14.95 19.95
CA ARG A 911 -10.68 13.99 20.34
C ARG A 911 -12.05 14.29 19.71
N GLU A 912 -12.41 15.55 19.55
CA GLU A 912 -13.70 15.97 18.95
C GLU A 912 -13.70 15.76 17.44
N GLY A 913 -12.52 15.76 16.80
CA GLY A 913 -12.37 15.66 15.36
C GLY A 913 -12.71 16.94 14.61
N LEU A 914 -12.89 16.84 13.30
CA LEU A 914 -13.31 17.95 12.46
C LEU A 914 -14.81 18.27 12.69
N ASN A 915 -15.20 19.52 12.43
CA ASN A 915 -16.59 19.93 12.57
C ASN A 915 -17.48 19.13 11.60
N GLU A 916 -18.62 18.63 12.07
CA GLU A 916 -19.55 17.73 11.33
C GLU A 916 -18.95 16.40 10.87
N ARG A 917 -17.65 16.18 11.08
CA ARG A 917 -16.91 15.01 10.59
C ARG A 917 -16.03 14.46 11.72
N PRO A 918 -16.64 14.01 12.84
CA PRO A 918 -15.93 13.69 14.07
C PRO A 918 -15.01 12.49 13.94
N TRP A 919 -15.19 11.61 12.94
CA TRP A 919 -14.28 10.47 12.71
C TRP A 919 -12.87 10.92 12.33
N TYR A 920 -12.73 11.98 11.53
CA TYR A 920 -11.43 12.56 11.20
C TYR A 920 -10.89 13.37 12.38
N LYS A 921 -9.83 12.87 13.01
CA LYS A 921 -9.25 13.44 14.23
C LYS A 921 -8.09 14.40 13.95
N HIS A 922 -7.41 14.25 12.83
CA HIS A 922 -6.18 15.00 12.52
C HIS A 922 -6.49 16.42 12.03
N LEU A 923 -5.94 17.44 12.70
CA LEU A 923 -6.27 18.84 12.39
C LEU A 923 -5.44 19.45 11.25
N ILE A 924 -4.39 18.77 10.79
CA ILE A 924 -3.55 19.24 9.69
C ILE A 924 -3.92 18.59 8.35
N TYR A 925 -4.38 17.34 8.38
CA TYR A 925 -4.60 16.49 7.21
C TYR A 925 -5.91 15.74 7.35
N GLY A 926 -6.73 15.75 6.31
CA GLY A 926 -8.07 15.19 6.26
C GLY A 926 -8.84 15.84 5.11
N PRO A 927 -9.86 15.17 4.56
CA PRO A 927 -10.54 15.65 3.37
C PRO A 927 -11.22 17.00 3.61
N SER A 928 -11.50 17.74 2.54
CA SER A 928 -12.41 18.89 2.62
C SER A 928 -13.86 18.39 2.68
N GLN A 929 -14.81 19.19 3.17
CA GLN A 929 -16.22 18.80 3.19
C GLN A 929 -16.82 18.56 1.78
N TYR A 930 -16.22 19.17 0.75
CA TYR A 930 -16.73 19.22 -0.61
C TYR A 930 -15.83 18.52 -1.65
N ASP A 931 -14.67 17.99 -1.21
CA ASP A 931 -13.72 17.30 -2.06
C ASP A 931 -12.94 16.27 -1.22
N ASP A 932 -13.37 15.01 -1.29
CA ASP A 932 -12.76 13.90 -0.58
C ASP A 932 -11.37 13.52 -1.14
N TYR A 933 -11.05 13.91 -2.37
CA TYR A 933 -9.74 13.68 -3.01
C TYR A 933 -8.76 14.84 -2.87
N GLY A 934 -9.22 15.98 -2.35
CA GLY A 934 -8.43 17.19 -2.21
C GLY A 934 -7.20 17.01 -1.32
N SER A 935 -6.07 17.62 -1.68
CA SER A 935 -4.79 17.47 -0.97
C SER A 935 -4.44 18.64 -0.05
N LYS A 936 -5.39 19.52 0.27
CA LYS A 936 -5.13 20.73 1.07
C LYS A 936 -4.85 20.39 2.53
N SER A 937 -3.97 21.16 3.16
CA SER A 937 -3.76 21.15 4.61
C SER A 937 -4.84 21.97 5.34
N PHE A 938 -5.00 21.74 6.64
CA PHE A 938 -5.93 22.46 7.52
C PHE A 938 -7.42 22.41 7.08
N PRO A 939 -8.01 21.20 6.96
CA PRO A 939 -9.36 21.04 6.43
C PRO A 939 -10.43 21.85 7.18
N GLY A 940 -10.33 21.95 8.52
CA GLY A 940 -11.27 22.76 9.31
C GLY A 940 -11.21 24.26 8.97
N ILE A 941 -10.02 24.78 8.61
CA ILE A 941 -9.87 26.17 8.17
C ILE A 941 -10.46 26.34 6.76
N ASP A 942 -10.20 25.41 5.84
CA ASP A 942 -10.73 25.43 4.47
C ASP A 942 -12.27 25.43 4.47
N ASP A 943 -12.91 24.51 5.22
CA ASP A 943 -14.37 24.43 5.33
C ASP A 943 -14.98 25.72 5.92
N ALA A 944 -14.37 26.25 6.99
CA ALA A 944 -14.82 27.47 7.62
C ALA A 944 -14.68 28.68 6.69
N LEU A 945 -13.62 28.71 5.87
CA LEU A 945 -13.40 29.76 4.88
C LEU A 945 -14.41 29.73 3.76
N GLU A 946 -14.73 28.55 3.23
CA GLU A 946 -15.77 28.40 2.22
C GLU A 946 -17.12 28.88 2.74
N THR A 947 -17.48 28.46 3.96
CA THR A 947 -18.67 28.94 4.66
C THR A 947 -18.67 30.45 4.82
N ALA A 948 -17.51 31.04 5.20
CA ALA A 948 -17.38 32.48 5.40
C ALA A 948 -17.43 33.28 4.10
N LYS A 949 -16.89 32.76 3.00
CA LYS A 949 -16.99 33.37 1.66
C LYS A 949 -18.45 33.40 1.18
N ASN A 950 -19.20 32.33 1.45
CA ASN A 950 -20.61 32.20 1.04
C ASN A 950 -21.55 33.07 1.89
N LEU A 951 -21.43 33.02 3.23
CA LEU A 951 -22.34 33.75 4.14
C LEU A 951 -21.92 35.21 4.37
N ASN A 952 -20.62 35.49 4.35
CA ASN A 952 -20.01 36.80 4.58
C ASN A 952 -20.53 37.54 5.84
N THR A 953 -20.73 36.81 6.95
CA THR A 953 -21.19 37.37 8.23
C THR A 953 -20.06 37.47 9.27
N SER A 954 -20.20 38.32 10.28
CA SER A 954 -19.22 38.37 11.39
C SER A 954 -19.08 37.03 12.12
N LYS A 955 -20.17 36.27 12.25
CA LYS A 955 -20.17 34.93 12.87
C LYS A 955 -19.36 33.92 12.05
N SER A 956 -19.54 33.89 10.72
CA SER A 956 -18.82 32.95 9.85
C SER A 956 -17.31 33.25 9.81
N TRP A 957 -16.91 34.53 9.79
CA TRP A 957 -15.48 34.89 9.91
C TRP A 957 -14.90 34.59 11.30
N SER A 958 -15.71 34.68 12.37
CA SER A 958 -15.28 34.27 13.71
C SER A 958 -15.03 32.76 13.81
N LEU A 959 -15.77 31.95 13.04
CA LEU A 959 -15.53 30.51 12.96
C LEU A 959 -14.17 30.19 12.31
N VAL A 960 -13.79 30.90 11.25
CA VAL A 960 -12.45 30.77 10.65
C VAL A 960 -11.37 31.05 11.70
N GLN A 961 -11.52 32.15 12.45
CA GLN A 961 -10.57 32.49 13.51
C GLN A 961 -10.53 31.42 14.62
N HIS A 962 -11.66 30.77 14.93
CA HIS A 962 -11.72 29.67 15.89
C HIS A 962 -10.91 28.47 15.42
N GLU A 963 -11.05 28.06 14.16
CA GLU A 963 -10.31 26.95 13.56
C GLU A 963 -8.80 27.22 13.51
N VAL A 964 -8.40 28.47 13.20
CA VAL A 964 -7.00 28.91 13.32
C VAL A 964 -6.43 28.68 14.73
N TRP A 965 -7.21 28.98 15.77
CA TRP A 965 -6.80 28.72 17.14
C TRP A 965 -6.76 27.23 17.51
N ARG A 966 -7.65 26.40 16.95
CA ARG A 966 -7.61 24.94 17.14
C ARG A 966 -6.33 24.35 16.58
N VAL A 967 -5.98 24.70 15.34
CA VAL A 967 -4.74 24.28 14.68
C VAL A 967 -3.51 24.78 15.44
N ALA A 968 -3.48 26.05 15.85
CA ALA A 968 -2.37 26.62 16.62
C ALA A 968 -2.12 25.85 17.95
N ARG A 969 -3.19 25.45 18.66
CA ARG A 969 -3.07 24.65 19.89
C ARG A 969 -2.47 23.27 19.61
N ALA A 970 -2.89 22.60 18.54
CA ALA A 970 -2.34 21.29 18.16
C ALA A 970 -0.84 21.39 17.80
N ILE A 971 -0.44 22.38 17.00
CA ILE A 971 0.98 22.60 16.67
C ILE A 971 1.81 22.87 17.94
N LYS A 972 1.28 23.68 18.87
CA LYS A 972 1.93 23.93 20.16
C LYS A 972 2.03 22.65 21.01
N GLN A 973 1.01 21.80 21.00
CA GLN A 973 1.03 20.51 21.70
C GLN A 973 2.08 19.58 21.11
N ALA A 974 2.14 19.45 19.78
CA ALA A 974 3.17 18.70 19.08
C ALA A 974 4.58 19.16 19.44
N SER A 975 4.82 20.48 19.53
CA SER A 975 6.12 21.01 19.95
C SER A 975 6.52 20.60 21.37
N ARG A 976 5.53 20.49 22.29
CA ARG A 976 5.77 20.07 23.67
C ARG A 976 6.06 18.58 23.80
N VAL A 977 5.36 17.75 23.02
CA VAL A 977 5.64 16.31 22.95
C VAL A 977 7.07 16.07 22.45
N LEU A 978 7.48 16.82 21.42
CA LEU A 978 8.79 16.65 20.81
C LEU A 978 9.96 16.93 21.78
N ILE A 979 9.80 17.85 22.72
CA ILE A 979 10.79 18.13 23.78
C ILE A 979 10.56 17.36 25.09
N GLY A 980 9.53 16.52 25.17
CA GLY A 980 9.24 15.70 26.35
C GLY A 980 8.52 16.42 27.50
N GLU A 981 7.92 17.60 27.26
CA GLU A 981 7.08 18.30 28.25
C GLU A 981 5.71 17.63 28.44
N LEU A 982 5.26 16.87 27.44
CA LEU A 982 4.04 16.06 27.47
C LEU A 982 4.43 14.63 27.10
N LYS A 983 4.04 13.67 27.95
CA LYS A 983 4.29 12.24 27.75
C LYS A 983 3.05 11.53 27.26
#